data_AF-A0A1B0BIX8-F1
#
_entry.id   AF-A0A1B0BIX8-F1
#
_cell.length_a   1.000
_cell.length_b   1.000
_cell.length_c   1.000
_cell.angle_alpha   90.00
_cell.angle_beta   90.00
_cell.angle_gamma   90.00
#
_symmetry.space_group_name_H-M   'P 1'
#
loop_
_entity.id
_entity.type
_entity.pdbx_description
1 polymer ?
#
loop_
_entity_poly.entity_id
_entity_poly.type
_entity_poly.pdbx_seq_one_letter_code
_entity_poly.pdbx_strand_id
1 'polypeptide(L)'
;MEDFVVMITNISKSSSEQELRRELMKSLNLNDCQFNYFIPLDVDNVAQVVLYDKIQYERILCLSPDQLKDDFKNIKIHPNRNQSQSLSTEPFHFQDMPLDILYNIFQLCGIKEQLNLARTCQQFYEAVKGIWCKKYRYFIYNYLDFKYSMKLDDKMVKDLCILCGRHVKELRFSSYFNMDLLKEIEWKMGGNPMENLKYFINHNFAENVKHFENLQILRVQGKFLQDKVIRELSKFCKQLKTIELLDGDSRWLTGQHLWQLENLQNLQIKSCRNLEMDNLLLCSKHCHLEQLNIVECDLLKSVPKMLDLSANLQHLKYLNLTAFTSDSKLLKAILNLPQLERLKFYWINFMPLQFEENYFAELEANHQKRSHLTELTFENDRFYIEDESLQQWTPHSYATMRENVCINGQEWQWSDEMFQKFCKQLQKFKNLHDIQLNYCRLFNYDQLKKLPLVSSSICKITIKGCLQREDQQYLKEWFLSLDNKTHKCQLRFDSFLSYAEVMLTMFRFVLLTICLAVPALGYSTGGPQQICTNGLTPEHHVDPQTSPVPYSFSGGNTVKSGDKITITLEGGDFLGFAIQAHDSKGEPIGTFKIVESNKSQTLSCSNPDDTLTHKKIPKDNPITKVEFQWIAPAGYKGKVKFVGTVAKDGATFWVRKVLKEVDVE
;
A
#
# COMPACT_ATOMS: atom_id res chain seq x y z
N MET A 1 -0.58 41.12 -22.77
CA MET A 1 -0.74 40.66 -24.16
C MET A 1 -1.57 39.41 -24.05
N GLU A 2 -2.73 39.35 -24.71
CA GLU A 2 -3.52 38.11 -24.74
C GLU A 2 -2.82 37.14 -25.69
N ASP A 3 -2.48 35.95 -25.18
CA ASP A 3 -1.93 34.88 -25.99
C ASP A 3 -3.06 34.20 -26.76
N PHE A 4 -3.01 34.25 -28.09
CA PHE A 4 -4.01 33.65 -28.96
C PHE A 4 -3.65 32.19 -29.23
N VAL A 5 -4.52 31.25 -28.85
CA VAL A 5 -4.18 29.81 -28.87
C VAL A 5 -5.08 29.05 -29.83
N VAL A 6 -4.48 28.21 -30.67
CA VAL A 6 -5.19 27.26 -31.54
C VAL A 6 -4.76 25.82 -31.28
N MET A 7 -5.71 24.91 -31.47
CA MET A 7 -5.50 23.46 -31.40
C MET A 7 -5.53 22.87 -32.80
N ILE A 8 -4.52 22.07 -33.14
CA ILE A 8 -4.40 21.38 -34.43
C ILE A 8 -4.53 19.88 -34.20
N THR A 9 -5.48 19.21 -34.86
CA THR A 9 -5.67 17.75 -34.79
C THR A 9 -5.43 17.07 -36.14
N ASN A 10 -5.45 15.72 -36.16
CA ASN A 10 -5.32 14.87 -37.36
C ASN A 10 -3.95 14.98 -38.06
N ILE A 11 -2.87 15.26 -37.31
CA ILE A 11 -1.50 15.32 -37.87
C ILE A 11 -1.03 13.89 -38.21
N SER A 12 -0.50 13.68 -39.42
CA SER A 12 0.00 12.37 -39.87
C SER A 12 1.04 11.77 -38.92
N LYS A 13 1.04 10.43 -38.76
CA LYS A 13 1.99 9.70 -37.90
C LYS A 13 3.44 9.75 -38.38
N SER A 14 3.68 10.04 -39.66
CA SER A 14 5.03 10.09 -40.26
C SER A 14 5.72 11.44 -40.10
N SER A 15 5.02 12.47 -39.62
CA SER A 15 5.49 13.85 -39.64
C SER A 15 6.05 14.28 -38.28
N SER A 16 7.27 14.82 -38.27
CA SER A 16 7.89 15.34 -37.05
C SER A 16 7.31 16.71 -36.64
N GLU A 17 7.38 17.05 -35.34
CA GLU A 17 6.99 18.38 -34.82
C GLU A 17 7.73 19.51 -35.56
N GLN A 18 9.01 19.30 -35.90
CA GLN A 18 9.83 20.28 -36.62
C GLN A 18 9.37 20.50 -38.07
N GLU A 19 8.90 19.45 -38.76
CA GLU A 19 8.36 19.56 -40.12
C GLU A 19 7.01 20.27 -40.13
N LEU A 20 6.12 19.90 -39.20
CA LEU A 20 4.83 20.58 -39.03
C LEU A 20 5.04 22.08 -38.75
N ARG A 21 5.97 22.41 -37.84
CA ARG A 21 6.35 23.79 -37.53
C ARG A 21 6.85 24.53 -38.78
N ARG A 22 7.73 23.91 -39.57
CA ARG A 22 8.28 24.54 -40.78
C ARG A 22 7.21 24.78 -41.85
N GLU A 23 6.32 23.82 -42.08
CA GLU A 23 5.25 23.96 -43.08
C GLU A 23 4.20 25.00 -42.67
N LEU A 24 3.81 25.06 -41.40
CA LEU A 24 2.89 26.09 -40.89
C LEU A 24 3.52 27.49 -40.99
N MET A 25 4.77 27.66 -40.57
CA MET A 25 5.50 28.93 -40.69
C MET A 25 5.59 29.42 -42.14
N LYS A 26 5.88 28.49 -43.07
CA LYS A 26 6.02 28.79 -44.50
C LYS A 26 4.69 29.13 -45.17
N SER A 27 3.63 28.36 -44.88
CA SER A 27 2.33 28.49 -45.55
C SER A 27 1.52 29.70 -45.06
N LEU A 28 1.77 30.14 -43.82
CA LEU A 28 1.05 31.25 -43.18
C LEU A 28 1.86 32.56 -43.12
N ASN A 29 3.11 32.55 -43.60
CA ASN A 29 4.05 33.67 -43.55
C ASN A 29 4.17 34.26 -42.12
N LEU A 30 4.27 33.36 -41.14
CA LEU A 30 4.41 33.70 -39.72
C LEU A 30 5.88 33.95 -39.41
N ASN A 31 6.17 35.05 -38.71
CA ASN A 31 7.55 35.40 -38.34
C ASN A 31 7.89 34.96 -36.91
N ASP A 32 6.90 34.67 -36.06
CA ASP A 32 7.13 34.22 -34.68
C ASP A 32 5.91 33.47 -34.11
N CYS A 33 6.08 32.21 -33.71
CA CYS A 33 5.09 31.46 -32.94
C CYS A 33 5.77 30.45 -32.00
N GLN A 34 5.17 30.18 -30.83
CA GLN A 34 5.65 29.15 -29.90
C GLN A 34 4.74 27.92 -29.95
N PHE A 35 5.36 26.75 -30.15
CA PHE A 35 4.71 25.44 -30.03
C PHE A 35 4.89 24.97 -28.59
N ASN A 36 3.81 24.92 -27.83
CA ASN A 36 3.88 24.56 -26.40
C ASN A 36 3.83 23.05 -26.16
N TYR A 37 3.11 22.28 -27.01
CA TYR A 37 2.94 20.83 -26.84
C TYR A 37 2.71 20.08 -28.16
N PHE A 38 3.44 18.97 -28.35
CA PHE A 38 3.16 17.92 -29.33
C PHE A 38 2.82 16.63 -28.56
N ILE A 39 1.56 16.19 -28.62
CA ILE A 39 1.12 14.97 -27.93
C ILE A 39 0.91 13.87 -28.99
N PRO A 40 1.79 12.84 -29.06
CA PRO A 40 1.56 11.67 -29.89
C PRO A 40 0.54 10.75 -29.21
N LEU A 41 -0.74 11.04 -29.38
CA LEU A 41 -1.83 10.13 -29.02
C LEU A 41 -2.39 9.52 -30.30
N ASP A 42 -2.41 8.19 -30.31
CA ASP A 42 -2.62 7.33 -31.47
C ASP A 42 -4.01 7.41 -32.14
N VAL A 43 -4.83 8.41 -31.81
CA VAL A 43 -6.16 8.61 -32.41
C VAL A 43 -6.28 9.93 -33.16
N ASP A 44 -5.52 10.97 -32.80
CA ASP A 44 -5.28 12.16 -33.62
C ASP A 44 -4.12 12.89 -32.95
N ASN A 45 -2.98 13.03 -33.62
CA ASN A 45 -1.89 13.84 -33.09
C ASN A 45 -2.40 15.27 -32.87
N VAL A 46 -2.23 15.81 -31.66
CA VAL A 46 -2.70 17.14 -31.28
C VAL A 46 -1.51 18.06 -30.97
N ALA A 47 -1.48 19.22 -31.63
CA ALA A 47 -0.52 20.28 -31.37
C ALA A 47 -1.22 21.56 -30.90
N GLN A 48 -0.66 22.23 -29.89
CA GLN A 48 -1.12 23.55 -29.44
C GLN A 48 -0.14 24.62 -29.89
N VAL A 49 -0.64 25.61 -30.63
CA VAL A 49 0.17 26.72 -31.17
C VAL A 49 -0.27 28.02 -30.50
N VAL A 50 0.69 28.74 -29.93
CA VAL A 50 0.48 30.06 -29.33
C VAL A 50 0.97 31.13 -30.30
N LEU A 51 0.09 32.10 -30.54
CA LEU A 51 0.27 33.22 -31.42
C LEU A 51 0.16 34.51 -30.63
N TYR A 52 1.11 35.41 -30.84
CA TYR A 52 1.19 36.68 -30.11
C TYR A 52 0.56 37.85 -30.88
N ASP A 53 0.08 37.59 -32.10
CA ASP A 53 -0.61 38.54 -32.96
C ASP A 53 -1.99 38.02 -33.35
N LYS A 54 -3.02 38.85 -33.16
CA LYS A 54 -4.41 38.53 -33.51
C LYS A 54 -4.60 38.29 -35.00
N ILE A 55 -3.86 39.01 -35.86
CA ILE A 55 -3.94 38.82 -37.31
C ILE A 55 -3.43 37.43 -37.70
N GLN A 56 -2.38 36.94 -37.02
CA GLN A 56 -1.86 35.59 -37.23
C GLN A 56 -2.84 34.52 -36.74
N TYR A 57 -3.53 34.77 -35.62
CA TYR A 57 -4.58 33.90 -35.09
C TYR A 57 -5.76 33.75 -36.05
N GLU A 58 -6.25 34.84 -36.62
CA GLU A 58 -7.35 34.79 -37.59
C GLU A 58 -6.92 34.11 -38.90
N ARG A 59 -5.66 34.31 -39.33
CA ARG A 59 -5.10 33.64 -40.52
C ARG A 59 -5.01 32.12 -40.33
N ILE A 60 -4.57 31.65 -39.18
CA ILE A 60 -4.44 30.20 -38.93
C ILE A 60 -5.81 29.52 -38.83
N LEU A 61 -6.84 30.21 -38.31
CA LEU A 61 -8.21 29.68 -38.25
C LEU A 61 -8.87 29.58 -39.63
N CYS A 62 -8.49 30.44 -40.57
CA CYS A 62 -8.99 30.47 -41.93
C CYS A 62 -8.14 29.64 -42.91
N LEU A 63 -7.12 28.91 -42.43
CA LEU A 63 -6.23 28.13 -43.28
C LEU A 63 -7.02 27.01 -43.97
N SER A 64 -7.05 27.04 -45.30
CA SER A 64 -7.70 25.99 -46.08
C SER A 64 -6.77 24.77 -46.15
N PRO A 65 -7.30 23.54 -46.03
CA PRO A 65 -6.49 22.34 -46.13
C PRO A 65 -5.71 22.22 -47.45
N ASP A 66 -6.20 22.82 -48.55
CA ASP A 66 -5.55 22.80 -49.86
C ASP A 66 -4.25 23.63 -49.92
N GLN A 67 -4.01 24.50 -48.93
CA GLN A 67 -2.80 25.32 -48.83
C GLN A 67 -1.63 24.58 -48.19
N LEU A 68 -1.86 23.35 -47.71
CA LEU A 68 -0.87 22.50 -47.06
C LEU A 68 -0.39 21.39 -47.98
N LYS A 69 0.82 20.89 -47.70
CA LYS A 69 1.34 19.66 -48.35
C LYS A 69 0.41 18.48 -48.08
N ASP A 70 0.41 17.50 -48.99
CA ASP A 70 -0.46 16.31 -48.94
C ASP A 70 -0.50 15.63 -47.57
N ASP A 71 0.65 15.53 -46.89
CA ASP A 71 0.77 14.93 -45.55
C ASP A 71 0.01 15.68 -44.44
N PHE A 72 -0.40 16.93 -44.68
CA PHE A 72 -1.09 17.81 -43.72
C PHE A 72 -2.46 18.30 -44.22
N LYS A 73 -2.94 17.87 -45.39
CA LYS A 73 -4.26 18.27 -45.93
C LYS A 73 -5.46 17.79 -45.09
N ASN A 74 -5.24 16.92 -44.12
CA ASN A 74 -6.30 16.39 -43.27
C ASN A 74 -6.34 17.02 -41.88
N ILE A 75 -5.45 17.98 -41.57
CA ILE A 75 -5.43 18.61 -40.24
C ILE A 75 -6.68 19.46 -40.01
N LYS A 76 -7.14 19.50 -38.76
CA LYS A 76 -8.23 20.39 -38.35
C LYS A 76 -7.72 21.42 -37.36
N ILE A 77 -8.11 22.67 -37.55
CA ILE A 77 -7.68 23.79 -36.69
C ILE A 77 -8.90 24.30 -35.94
N HIS A 78 -8.79 24.34 -34.61
CA HIS A 78 -9.87 24.72 -33.72
C HIS A 78 -9.47 25.93 -32.88
N PRO A 79 -10.34 26.95 -32.75
CA PRO A 79 -10.15 28.04 -31.81
C PRO A 79 -10.24 27.51 -30.38
N ASN A 80 -9.35 27.96 -29.49
CA ASN A 80 -9.40 27.59 -28.08
C ASN A 80 -10.59 28.28 -27.39
N ARG A 81 -11.62 27.51 -26.99
CA ARG A 81 -12.92 28.01 -26.47
C ARG A 81 -12.86 28.50 -25.00
N ASN A 82 -11.80 29.19 -24.60
CA ASN A 82 -11.71 29.81 -23.26
C ASN A 82 -12.00 31.32 -23.26
N GLN A 83 -12.60 31.87 -24.32
CA GLN A 83 -13.08 33.25 -24.35
C GLN A 83 -14.52 33.33 -24.87
N SER A 84 -15.48 33.31 -23.94
CA SER A 84 -16.64 34.22 -23.84
C SER A 84 -17.78 33.58 -23.04
N GLN A 85 -18.29 34.33 -22.06
CA GLN A 85 -19.47 34.01 -21.25
C GLN A 85 -20.76 34.13 -22.06
N SER A 86 -21.72 33.25 -21.82
CA SER A 86 -23.13 33.63 -21.69
C SER A 86 -23.90 32.59 -20.87
N LEU A 87 -24.67 33.06 -19.88
CA LEU A 87 -25.65 32.28 -19.13
C LEU A 87 -26.68 31.66 -20.08
N SER A 88 -26.66 30.34 -20.20
CA SER A 88 -27.78 29.55 -20.72
C SER A 88 -27.90 28.26 -19.92
N THR A 89 -29.14 27.85 -19.70
CA THR A 89 -29.55 26.57 -19.13
C THR A 89 -29.11 25.42 -20.04
N GLU A 90 -27.82 25.11 -20.06
CA GLU A 90 -27.25 23.97 -20.77
C GLU A 90 -27.00 22.80 -19.81
N PRO A 91 -27.08 21.55 -20.30
CA PRO A 91 -26.84 20.36 -19.49
C PRO A 91 -25.44 20.43 -18.89
N PHE A 92 -25.32 20.10 -17.60
CA PHE A 92 -24.06 20.07 -16.87
C PHE A 92 -22.97 19.33 -17.68
N HIS A 93 -21.97 20.07 -18.15
CA HIS A 93 -20.82 19.49 -18.83
C HIS A 93 -19.75 19.12 -17.81
N PHE A 94 -19.43 17.83 -17.74
CA PHE A 94 -18.45 17.29 -16.81
C PHE A 94 -17.04 17.92 -16.95
N GLN A 95 -16.77 18.56 -18.10
CA GLN A 95 -15.52 19.29 -18.40
C GLN A 95 -15.47 20.71 -17.80
N ASP A 96 -16.56 21.19 -17.19
CA ASP A 96 -16.60 22.50 -16.54
C ASP A 96 -16.34 22.39 -15.02
N MET A 97 -16.18 21.16 -14.50
CA MET A 97 -15.92 20.95 -13.08
C MET A 97 -14.49 21.37 -12.68
N PRO A 98 -14.30 21.98 -11.50
CA PRO A 98 -12.97 22.22 -10.95
C PRO A 98 -12.12 20.95 -10.89
N LEU A 99 -10.82 21.08 -11.16
CA LEU A 99 -9.86 19.98 -11.14
C LEU A 99 -9.87 19.20 -9.81
N ASP A 100 -10.11 19.86 -8.68
CA ASP A 100 -10.19 19.22 -7.36
C ASP A 100 -11.40 18.29 -7.23
N ILE A 101 -12.53 18.62 -7.87
CA ILE A 101 -13.72 17.78 -7.88
C ILE A 101 -13.49 16.59 -8.82
N LEU A 102 -12.94 16.83 -10.01
CA LEU A 102 -12.56 15.78 -10.95
C LEU A 102 -11.55 14.80 -10.34
N TYR A 103 -10.57 15.32 -9.61
CA TYR A 103 -9.62 14.54 -8.84
C TYR A 103 -10.35 13.60 -7.85
N ASN A 104 -11.31 14.14 -7.09
CA ASN A 104 -12.06 13.37 -6.09
C ASN A 104 -12.96 12.30 -6.69
N ILE A 105 -13.49 12.53 -7.89
CA ILE A 105 -14.31 11.55 -8.61
C ILE A 105 -13.42 10.49 -9.24
N PHE A 106 -12.39 10.88 -9.98
CA PHE A 106 -11.57 9.97 -10.77
C PHE A 106 -10.72 9.04 -9.91
N GLN A 107 -10.32 9.47 -8.69
CA GLN A 107 -9.61 8.59 -7.77
C GLN A 107 -10.44 7.36 -7.32
N LEU A 108 -11.77 7.41 -7.45
CA LEU A 108 -12.68 6.30 -7.14
C LEU A 108 -12.78 5.29 -8.29
N CYS A 109 -12.38 5.68 -9.50
CA CYS A 109 -12.42 4.82 -10.67
C CYS A 109 -11.26 3.80 -10.66
N GLY A 110 -11.43 2.66 -11.33
CA GLY A 110 -10.34 1.72 -11.58
C GLY A 110 -9.29 2.30 -12.53
N ILE A 111 -8.12 1.66 -12.61
CA ILE A 111 -7.00 2.14 -13.45
C ILE A 111 -7.40 2.23 -14.93
N LYS A 112 -8.14 1.24 -15.43
CA LYS A 112 -8.58 1.20 -16.82
C LYS A 112 -9.52 2.36 -17.16
N GLU A 113 -10.46 2.65 -16.27
CA GLU A 113 -11.39 3.77 -16.39
C GLU A 113 -10.62 5.10 -16.32
N GLN A 114 -9.68 5.24 -15.39
CA GLN A 114 -8.84 6.44 -15.29
C GLN A 114 -8.01 6.66 -16.57
N LEU A 115 -7.45 5.61 -17.17
CA LEU A 115 -6.75 5.71 -18.46
C LEU A 115 -7.69 6.15 -19.59
N ASN A 116 -8.92 5.65 -19.63
CA ASN A 116 -9.91 6.08 -20.62
C ASN A 116 -10.35 7.54 -20.40
N LEU A 117 -10.53 7.96 -19.15
CA LEU A 117 -10.83 9.35 -18.79
C LEU A 117 -9.70 10.29 -19.22
N ALA A 118 -8.44 9.91 -18.97
CA ALA A 118 -7.28 10.67 -19.40
C ALA A 118 -7.19 10.86 -20.93
N ARG A 119 -7.78 9.94 -21.71
CA ARG A 119 -7.86 10.04 -23.19
C ARG A 119 -9.01 10.92 -23.68
N THR A 120 -9.91 11.36 -22.79
CA THR A 120 -11.13 12.07 -23.20
C THR A 120 -10.89 13.55 -23.47
N CYS A 121 -10.21 14.26 -22.57
CA CYS A 121 -9.86 15.67 -22.75
C CYS A 121 -8.67 16.09 -21.86
N GLN A 122 -8.09 17.27 -22.12
CA GLN A 122 -6.93 17.78 -21.39
C GLN A 122 -7.18 17.94 -19.89
N GLN A 123 -8.35 18.44 -19.49
CA GLN A 123 -8.65 18.64 -18.08
C GLN A 123 -8.72 17.30 -17.33
N PHE A 124 -9.26 16.26 -17.97
CA PHE A 124 -9.31 14.92 -17.37
C PHE A 124 -7.93 14.30 -17.29
N TYR A 125 -7.11 14.50 -18.32
CA TYR A 125 -5.71 14.13 -18.30
C TYR A 125 -4.98 14.77 -17.11
N GLU A 126 -5.10 16.07 -16.89
CA GLU A 126 -4.46 16.76 -15.76
C GLU A 126 -5.00 16.29 -14.40
N ALA A 127 -6.30 16.00 -14.30
CA ALA A 127 -6.88 15.41 -13.09
C ALA A 127 -6.28 14.02 -12.79
N VAL A 128 -6.25 13.11 -13.76
CA VAL A 128 -5.70 11.75 -13.61
C VAL A 128 -4.19 11.80 -13.35
N LYS A 129 -3.46 12.62 -14.09
CA LYS A 129 -2.03 12.88 -13.85
C LYS A 129 -1.80 13.40 -12.44
N GLY A 130 -2.62 14.34 -11.96
CA GLY A 130 -2.56 14.85 -10.59
C GLY A 130 -2.75 13.76 -9.52
N ILE A 131 -3.69 12.84 -9.73
CA ILE A 131 -3.89 11.65 -8.87
C ILE A 131 -2.60 10.82 -8.83
N TRP A 132 -2.00 10.57 -9.98
CA TRP A 132 -0.89 9.63 -10.11
C TRP A 132 0.45 10.23 -9.64
N CYS A 133 0.63 11.54 -9.84
CA CYS A 133 1.75 12.30 -9.28
C CYS A 133 1.82 12.16 -7.76
N LYS A 134 0.66 12.25 -7.07
CA LYS A 134 0.58 12.13 -5.62
C LYS A 134 0.74 10.69 -5.14
N LYS A 135 0.24 9.72 -5.93
CA LYS A 135 0.20 8.30 -5.54
C LYS A 135 1.52 7.56 -5.78
N TYR A 136 2.28 7.91 -6.82
CA TYR A 136 3.36 7.06 -7.33
C TYR A 136 4.74 7.70 -7.29
N ARG A 137 5.19 8.16 -6.12
CA ARG A 137 6.63 8.32 -5.87
C ARG A 137 7.34 6.96 -5.84
N TYR A 138 6.61 5.95 -5.38
CA TYR A 138 6.94 4.54 -5.39
C TYR A 138 6.02 3.82 -6.40
N PHE A 139 6.58 3.03 -7.31
CA PHE A 139 5.82 2.36 -8.36
C PHE A 139 6.19 0.87 -8.45
N ILE A 140 5.19 -0.02 -8.47
CA ILE A 140 5.40 -1.45 -8.69
C ILE A 140 5.10 -1.76 -10.15
N TYR A 141 6.13 -2.16 -10.89
CA TYR A 141 6.01 -2.65 -12.25
C TYR A 141 5.93 -4.18 -12.22
N ASN A 142 4.72 -4.71 -12.35
CA ASN A 142 4.48 -6.15 -12.52
C ASN A 142 3.68 -6.37 -13.80
N TYR A 143 4.36 -6.79 -14.87
CA TYR A 143 3.74 -6.96 -16.18
C TYR A 143 2.58 -7.97 -16.17
N LEU A 144 2.71 -9.06 -15.40
CA LEU A 144 1.69 -10.10 -15.36
C LEU A 144 0.47 -9.67 -14.57
N ASP A 145 0.67 -8.92 -13.48
CA ASP A 145 -0.44 -8.32 -12.74
C ASP A 145 -1.21 -7.32 -13.61
N PHE A 146 -0.51 -6.47 -14.37
CA PHE A 146 -1.14 -5.58 -15.34
C PHE A 146 -1.96 -6.36 -16.37
N LYS A 147 -1.38 -7.42 -16.94
CA LYS A 147 -1.99 -8.15 -18.05
C LYS A 147 -3.20 -8.98 -17.61
N TYR A 148 -3.07 -9.72 -16.51
CA TYR A 148 -4.03 -10.76 -16.13
C TYR A 148 -4.95 -10.34 -15.00
N SER A 149 -4.41 -9.77 -13.91
CA SER A 149 -5.23 -9.28 -12.81
C SER A 149 -6.00 -8.02 -13.19
N MET A 150 -5.31 -7.04 -13.79
CA MET A 150 -5.89 -5.74 -14.15
C MET A 150 -6.47 -5.68 -15.57
N LYS A 151 -6.25 -6.71 -16.39
CA LYS A 151 -6.75 -6.81 -17.77
C LYS A 151 -6.37 -5.61 -18.64
N LEU A 152 -5.15 -5.11 -18.47
CA LEU A 152 -4.56 -4.04 -19.27
C LEU A 152 -3.81 -4.64 -20.47
N ASP A 153 -4.01 -4.07 -21.65
CA ASP A 153 -3.17 -4.41 -22.80
C ASP A 153 -1.83 -3.63 -22.76
N ASP A 154 -0.89 -3.99 -23.64
CA ASP A 154 0.47 -3.43 -23.63
C ASP A 154 0.47 -1.92 -23.89
N LYS A 155 -0.53 -1.43 -24.64
CA LYS A 155 -0.73 0.00 -24.89
C LYS A 155 -1.19 0.72 -23.63
N MET A 156 -2.12 0.15 -22.88
CA MET A 156 -2.56 0.67 -21.59
C MET A 156 -1.44 0.68 -20.56
N VAL A 157 -0.58 -0.35 -20.53
CA VAL A 157 0.62 -0.36 -19.67
C VAL A 157 1.57 0.77 -20.03
N LYS A 158 1.79 1.01 -21.33
CA LYS A 158 2.62 2.11 -21.82
C LYS A 158 2.03 3.47 -21.45
N ASP A 159 0.74 3.67 -21.68
CA ASP A 159 0.05 4.93 -21.30
C ASP A 159 0.15 5.18 -19.80
N LEU A 160 0.04 4.12 -18.99
CA LEU A 160 0.26 4.18 -17.54
C LEU A 160 1.69 4.68 -17.22
N CYS A 161 2.71 4.11 -17.87
CA CYS A 161 4.10 4.54 -17.68
C CYS A 161 4.34 5.99 -18.12
N ILE A 162 3.73 6.44 -19.23
CA ILE A 162 3.81 7.83 -19.71
C ILE A 162 3.22 8.80 -18.68
N LEU A 163 2.09 8.44 -18.08
CA LEU A 163 1.38 9.29 -17.12
C LEU A 163 2.14 9.49 -15.81
N CYS A 164 2.63 8.41 -15.20
CA CYS A 164 3.28 8.50 -13.88
C CYS A 164 4.80 8.51 -13.93
N GLY A 165 5.44 8.00 -14.98
CA GLY A 165 6.86 7.61 -14.96
C GLY A 165 7.81 8.72 -14.52
N ARG A 166 7.61 9.95 -15.02
CA ARG A 166 8.43 11.11 -14.66
C ARG A 166 8.37 11.49 -13.18
N HIS A 167 7.37 11.02 -12.43
CA HIS A 167 7.19 11.32 -11.00
C HIS A 167 7.73 10.20 -10.10
N VAL A 168 8.04 9.04 -10.67
CA VAL A 168 8.56 7.87 -9.95
C VAL A 168 10.03 8.10 -9.60
N LYS A 169 10.36 7.97 -8.32
CA LYS A 169 11.73 8.00 -7.81
C LYS A 169 12.22 6.63 -7.35
N GLU A 170 11.28 5.78 -6.93
CA GLU A 170 11.55 4.40 -6.53
C GLU A 170 10.64 3.47 -7.31
N LEU A 171 11.22 2.47 -7.96
CA LEU A 171 10.48 1.49 -8.74
C LEU A 171 10.83 0.09 -8.26
N ARG A 172 9.81 -0.72 -8.01
CA ARG A 172 9.94 -2.17 -7.83
C ARG A 172 9.59 -2.87 -9.13
N PHE A 173 10.57 -3.46 -9.79
CA PHE A 173 10.37 -4.35 -10.93
C PHE A 173 10.13 -5.76 -10.41
N SER A 174 8.92 -6.28 -10.58
CA SER A 174 8.55 -7.62 -10.14
C SER A 174 8.41 -8.56 -11.32
N SER A 175 9.26 -9.58 -11.34
CA SER A 175 9.08 -10.77 -12.16
C SER A 175 8.42 -11.92 -11.38
N TYR A 176 7.88 -11.65 -10.19
CA TYR A 176 7.12 -12.63 -9.41
C TYR A 176 5.76 -12.88 -10.06
N PHE A 177 5.34 -14.14 -10.08
CA PHE A 177 4.10 -14.56 -10.71
C PHE A 177 3.44 -15.70 -9.93
N ASN A 178 2.11 -15.73 -9.97
CA ASN A 178 1.35 -16.85 -9.46
C ASN A 178 1.35 -17.98 -10.50
N MET A 179 1.65 -19.22 -10.09
CA MET A 179 1.61 -20.39 -10.96
C MET A 179 0.23 -20.61 -11.60
N ASP A 180 -0.86 -20.21 -10.95
CA ASP A 180 -2.20 -20.31 -11.53
C ASP A 180 -2.39 -19.36 -12.73
N LEU A 181 -1.70 -18.22 -12.75
CA LEU A 181 -1.73 -17.29 -13.89
C LEU A 181 -1.06 -17.88 -15.13
N LEU A 182 -0.11 -18.82 -14.97
CA LEU A 182 0.53 -19.49 -16.12
C LEU A 182 -0.47 -20.30 -16.96
N LYS A 183 -1.57 -20.74 -16.36
CA LYS A 183 -2.64 -21.50 -17.05
C LYS A 183 -3.45 -20.61 -18.00
N GLU A 184 -3.48 -19.31 -17.76
CA GLU A 184 -4.19 -18.32 -18.58
C GLU A 184 -3.31 -17.75 -19.71
N ILE A 185 -2.01 -18.07 -19.73
CA ILE A 185 -1.09 -17.61 -20.77
C ILE A 185 -1.23 -18.51 -22.00
N GLU A 186 -1.84 -17.99 -23.05
CA GLU A 186 -1.72 -18.59 -24.39
C GLU A 186 -0.28 -18.43 -24.90
N TRP A 187 0.48 -19.51 -24.90
CA TRP A 187 1.83 -19.55 -25.45
C TRP A 187 1.79 -19.52 -26.98
N LYS A 188 1.64 -18.33 -27.56
CA LYS A 188 1.61 -18.13 -29.02
C LYS A 188 2.93 -18.44 -29.73
N MET A 189 4.03 -18.50 -28.97
CA MET A 189 5.35 -18.90 -29.46
C MET A 189 5.63 -20.34 -29.04
N GLY A 190 6.03 -21.19 -30.00
CA GLY A 190 6.62 -22.50 -29.66
C GLY A 190 7.88 -22.33 -28.80
N GLY A 191 8.27 -23.36 -28.06
CA GLY A 191 9.46 -23.34 -27.18
C GLY A 191 9.13 -23.41 -25.70
N ASN A 192 10.13 -23.14 -24.84
CA ASN A 192 10.00 -23.26 -23.39
C ASN A 192 9.14 -22.09 -22.83
N PRO A 193 8.00 -22.38 -22.17
CA PRO A 193 7.14 -21.36 -21.56
C PRO A 193 7.88 -20.38 -20.62
N MET A 194 8.81 -20.88 -19.82
CA MET A 194 9.57 -20.05 -18.88
C MET A 194 10.47 -19.04 -19.60
N GLU A 195 11.07 -19.45 -20.72
CA GLU A 195 11.92 -18.58 -21.54
C GLU A 195 11.09 -17.47 -22.19
N ASN A 196 9.91 -17.83 -22.70
CA ASN A 196 8.96 -16.86 -23.27
C ASN A 196 8.49 -15.86 -22.21
N LEU A 197 8.14 -16.34 -21.00
CA LEU A 197 7.70 -15.48 -19.90
C LEU A 197 8.75 -14.42 -19.54
N LYS A 198 9.99 -14.90 -19.35
CA LYS A 198 11.15 -14.06 -19.06
C LYS A 198 11.34 -13.00 -20.15
N TYR A 199 11.25 -13.40 -21.42
CA TYR A 199 11.36 -12.48 -22.55
C TYR A 199 10.28 -11.40 -22.48
N PHE A 200 9.01 -11.76 -22.31
CA PHE A 200 7.92 -10.78 -22.31
C PHE A 200 8.03 -9.78 -21.16
N ILE A 201 8.31 -10.25 -19.93
CA ILE A 201 8.43 -9.37 -18.76
C ILE A 201 9.57 -8.36 -18.97
N ASN A 202 10.76 -8.82 -19.35
CA ASN A 202 11.92 -7.93 -19.55
C ASN A 202 11.77 -7.04 -20.78
N HIS A 203 11.21 -7.56 -21.88
CA HIS A 203 10.99 -6.80 -23.10
C HIS A 203 10.04 -5.64 -22.83
N ASN A 204 8.88 -5.92 -22.24
CA ASN A 204 7.87 -4.91 -21.96
C ASN A 204 8.38 -3.87 -20.97
N PHE A 205 9.11 -4.28 -19.91
CA PHE A 205 9.72 -3.33 -18.99
C PHE A 205 10.77 -2.46 -19.70
N ALA A 206 11.70 -3.06 -20.46
CA ALA A 206 12.74 -2.34 -21.18
C ALA A 206 12.20 -1.27 -22.15
N GLU A 207 11.08 -1.54 -22.84
CA GLU A 207 10.44 -0.58 -23.74
C GLU A 207 9.86 0.65 -23.01
N ASN A 208 9.47 0.47 -21.75
CA ASN A 208 8.82 1.51 -20.94
C ASN A 208 9.79 2.25 -20.00
N VAL A 209 10.99 1.74 -19.78
CA VAL A 209 12.04 2.36 -18.94
C VAL A 209 12.26 3.84 -19.27
N LYS A 210 12.16 4.22 -20.55
CA LYS A 210 12.34 5.61 -21.01
C LYS A 210 11.41 6.65 -20.37
N HIS A 211 10.31 6.20 -19.78
CA HIS A 211 9.36 7.08 -19.11
C HIS A 211 9.72 7.39 -17.66
N PHE A 212 10.72 6.69 -17.08
CA PHE A 212 11.13 6.81 -15.67
C PHE A 212 12.44 7.61 -15.51
N GLU A 213 12.54 8.78 -16.15
CA GLU A 213 13.76 9.60 -16.20
C GLU A 213 14.31 10.04 -14.82
N ASN A 214 13.42 10.18 -13.83
CA ASN A 214 13.75 10.63 -12.47
C ASN A 214 13.94 9.46 -11.48
N LEU A 215 14.04 8.23 -11.99
CA LEU A 215 14.23 7.03 -11.18
C LEU A 215 15.58 7.08 -10.46
N GLN A 216 15.56 6.88 -9.14
CA GLN A 216 16.74 6.91 -8.26
C GLN A 216 17.03 5.54 -7.64
N ILE A 217 15.99 4.74 -7.39
CA ILE A 217 16.10 3.43 -6.74
C ILE A 217 15.32 2.41 -7.55
N LEU A 218 16.00 1.36 -8.00
CA LEU A 218 15.38 0.17 -8.61
C LEU A 218 15.52 -1.02 -7.66
N ARG A 219 14.38 -1.55 -7.20
CA ARG A 219 14.31 -2.81 -6.47
C ARG A 219 13.78 -3.89 -7.41
N VAL A 220 14.40 -5.06 -7.40
CA VAL A 220 14.04 -6.17 -8.28
C VAL A 220 13.54 -7.32 -7.44
N GLN A 221 12.27 -7.66 -7.64
CA GLN A 221 11.63 -8.83 -7.06
C GLN A 221 11.53 -9.92 -8.13
N GLY A 222 11.82 -11.16 -7.77
CA GLY A 222 11.93 -12.30 -8.67
C GLY A 222 13.31 -12.43 -9.32
N LYS A 223 13.45 -13.45 -10.16
CA LYS A 223 14.77 -13.94 -10.62
C LYS A 223 15.19 -13.44 -11.99
N PHE A 224 14.32 -12.74 -12.73
CA PHE A 224 14.44 -12.61 -14.19
C PHE A 224 15.06 -11.33 -14.72
N LEU A 225 15.61 -10.43 -13.90
CA LEU A 225 16.28 -9.23 -14.43
C LEU A 225 17.42 -9.60 -15.40
N GLN A 226 17.46 -8.90 -16.55
CA GLN A 226 18.44 -9.10 -17.62
C GLN A 226 19.28 -7.85 -17.91
N ASP A 227 20.50 -8.04 -18.44
CA ASP A 227 21.38 -6.95 -18.89
C ASP A 227 20.74 -6.04 -19.94
N LYS A 228 19.83 -6.56 -20.78
CA LYS A 228 19.06 -5.73 -21.72
C LYS A 228 18.30 -4.61 -21.00
N VAL A 229 17.71 -4.89 -19.85
CA VAL A 229 17.00 -3.89 -19.03
C VAL A 229 17.99 -2.87 -18.47
N ILE A 230 19.13 -3.34 -17.93
CA ILE A 230 20.20 -2.47 -17.43
C ILE A 230 20.70 -1.51 -18.50
N ARG A 231 20.84 -1.98 -19.74
CA ARG A 231 21.22 -1.13 -20.89
C ARG A 231 20.19 -0.05 -21.22
N GLU A 232 18.91 -0.33 -21.13
CA GLU A 232 17.90 0.72 -21.36
C GLU A 232 17.83 1.69 -20.17
N LEU A 233 17.99 1.19 -18.93
CA LEU A 233 18.13 2.04 -17.74
C LEU A 233 19.32 2.98 -17.87
N SER A 234 20.47 2.51 -18.36
CA SER A 234 21.65 3.36 -18.53
C SER A 234 21.45 4.47 -19.57
N LYS A 235 20.58 4.28 -20.56
CA LYS A 235 20.23 5.31 -21.54
C LYS A 235 19.31 6.38 -20.97
N PHE A 236 18.27 5.98 -20.24
CA PHE A 236 17.17 6.89 -19.90
C PHE A 236 17.09 7.30 -18.43
N CYS A 237 17.57 6.48 -17.50
CA CYS A 237 17.46 6.70 -16.05
C CYS A 237 18.78 7.22 -15.47
N LYS A 238 19.21 8.40 -15.92
CA LYS A 238 20.52 8.96 -15.53
C LYS A 238 20.65 9.27 -14.03
N GLN A 239 19.54 9.38 -13.30
CA GLN A 239 19.52 9.63 -11.87
C GLN A 239 19.56 8.35 -11.02
N LEU A 240 19.65 7.16 -11.64
CA LEU A 240 19.64 5.89 -10.92
C LEU A 240 20.89 5.74 -10.06
N LYS A 241 20.69 5.63 -8.74
CA LYS A 241 21.76 5.51 -7.74
C LYS A 241 21.81 4.14 -7.09
N THR A 242 20.68 3.45 -7.02
CA THR A 242 20.56 2.18 -6.29
C THR A 242 19.94 1.11 -7.15
N ILE A 243 20.56 -0.06 -7.19
CA ILE A 243 19.98 -1.31 -7.68
C ILE A 243 20.06 -2.35 -6.57
N GLU A 244 18.91 -2.91 -6.22
CA GLU A 244 18.77 -3.93 -5.17
C GLU A 244 18.00 -5.14 -5.68
N LEU A 245 18.62 -6.33 -5.63
CA LEU A 245 17.92 -7.59 -5.82
C LEU A 245 17.32 -8.05 -4.49
N LEU A 246 15.99 -8.07 -4.42
CA LEU A 246 15.24 -8.49 -3.24
C LEU A 246 15.23 -10.01 -3.08
N ASP A 247 15.31 -10.75 -4.19
CA ASP A 247 15.30 -12.21 -4.23
C ASP A 247 16.68 -12.74 -4.65
N GLY A 248 17.05 -13.92 -4.14
CA GLY A 248 18.29 -14.62 -4.51
C GLY A 248 18.16 -15.53 -5.74
N ASP A 249 19.24 -16.24 -6.07
CA ASP A 249 19.30 -17.25 -7.14
C ASP A 249 19.00 -16.70 -8.55
N SER A 250 19.39 -15.44 -8.83
CA SER A 250 19.31 -14.89 -10.18
C SER A 250 20.40 -15.50 -11.07
N ARG A 251 20.04 -15.80 -12.33
CA ARG A 251 20.96 -16.39 -13.33
C ARG A 251 21.05 -15.58 -14.62
N TRP A 252 20.35 -14.46 -14.69
CA TRP A 252 20.08 -13.77 -15.95
C TRP A 252 20.74 -12.41 -16.08
N LEU A 253 21.42 -11.98 -15.02
CA LEU A 253 22.20 -10.76 -14.96
C LEU A 253 23.70 -11.12 -14.90
N THR A 254 24.45 -10.74 -15.92
CA THR A 254 25.92 -10.89 -15.97
C THR A 254 26.67 -9.63 -15.53
N GLY A 255 25.98 -8.50 -15.52
CA GLY A 255 26.52 -7.20 -15.12
C GLY A 255 27.14 -6.41 -16.26
N GLN A 256 27.05 -6.89 -17.50
CA GLN A 256 27.70 -6.35 -18.70
C GLN A 256 27.50 -4.84 -18.90
N HIS A 257 26.35 -4.32 -18.48
CA HIS A 257 25.96 -2.92 -18.68
C HIS A 257 25.94 -2.08 -17.39
N LEU A 258 26.29 -2.64 -16.23
CA LEU A 258 26.24 -1.92 -14.94
C LEU A 258 27.16 -0.69 -14.93
N TRP A 259 28.33 -0.78 -15.56
CA TRP A 259 29.30 0.32 -15.64
C TRP A 259 28.77 1.55 -16.39
N GLN A 260 27.72 1.40 -17.20
CA GLN A 260 27.10 2.50 -17.96
C GLN A 260 26.17 3.35 -17.08
N LEU A 261 25.87 2.89 -15.87
CA LEU A 261 25.12 3.63 -14.86
C LEU A 261 26.09 4.50 -14.05
N GLU A 262 26.56 5.59 -14.65
CA GLU A 262 27.64 6.44 -14.10
C GLU A 262 27.35 6.98 -12.68
N ASN A 263 26.08 7.18 -12.34
CA ASN A 263 25.65 7.67 -11.02
C ASN A 263 25.32 6.55 -10.01
N LEU A 264 25.57 5.29 -10.36
CA LEU A 264 25.32 4.15 -9.48
C LEU A 264 26.25 4.20 -8.27
N GLN A 265 25.66 4.21 -7.08
CA GLN A 265 26.34 4.28 -5.78
C GLN A 265 26.11 3.02 -4.95
N ASN A 266 24.93 2.43 -5.04
CA ASN A 266 24.54 1.29 -4.22
C ASN A 266 24.17 0.10 -5.09
N LEU A 267 25.01 -0.92 -5.07
CA LEU A 267 24.83 -2.14 -5.84
C LEU A 267 24.64 -3.33 -4.90
N GLN A 268 23.41 -3.82 -4.80
CA GLN A 268 23.08 -4.96 -3.95
C GLN A 268 22.61 -6.13 -4.81
N ILE A 269 23.56 -6.92 -5.29
CA ILE A 269 23.36 -8.11 -6.13
C ILE A 269 23.71 -9.35 -5.31
N LYS A 270 22.72 -9.91 -4.64
CA LYS A 270 22.90 -11.13 -3.83
C LYS A 270 22.57 -12.40 -4.64
N SER A 271 23.33 -13.46 -4.39
CA SER A 271 23.09 -14.82 -4.92
C SER A 271 22.85 -14.83 -6.45
N CYS A 272 23.62 -14.01 -7.17
CA CYS A 272 23.56 -13.93 -8.63
C CYS A 272 24.65 -14.82 -9.24
N ARG A 273 24.24 -15.98 -9.76
CA ARG A 273 25.17 -17.04 -10.20
C ARG A 273 26.04 -16.64 -11.38
N ASN A 274 25.48 -15.84 -12.28
CA ASN A 274 26.13 -15.48 -13.54
C ASN A 274 26.73 -14.07 -13.53
N LEU A 275 26.78 -13.38 -12.39
CA LEU A 275 27.46 -12.09 -12.29
C LEU A 275 28.95 -12.29 -12.52
N GLU A 276 29.49 -11.72 -13.60
CA GLU A 276 30.88 -11.93 -14.00
C GLU A 276 31.83 -10.93 -13.33
N MET A 277 32.99 -11.42 -12.91
CA MET A 277 33.99 -10.59 -12.22
C MET A 277 34.51 -9.43 -13.09
N ASP A 278 34.71 -9.65 -14.39
CA ASP A 278 35.27 -8.61 -15.27
C ASP A 278 34.28 -7.45 -15.48
N ASN A 279 32.98 -7.76 -15.54
CA ASN A 279 31.92 -6.76 -15.62
C ASN A 279 31.82 -5.95 -14.31
N LEU A 280 31.94 -6.61 -13.15
CA LEU A 280 31.96 -5.93 -11.86
C LEU A 280 33.20 -5.05 -11.70
N LEU A 281 34.37 -5.53 -12.14
CA LEU A 281 35.60 -4.75 -12.13
C LEU A 281 35.47 -3.52 -13.00
N LEU A 282 34.90 -3.66 -14.21
CA LEU A 282 34.60 -2.53 -15.08
C LEU A 282 33.64 -1.55 -14.40
N CYS A 283 32.56 -2.03 -13.77
CA CYS A 283 31.63 -1.20 -13.01
C CYS A 283 32.34 -0.41 -11.90
N SER A 284 33.21 -1.05 -11.11
CA SER A 284 33.96 -0.38 -10.05
C SER A 284 34.90 0.73 -10.52
N LYS A 285 35.34 0.71 -11.79
CA LYS A 285 36.19 1.75 -12.38
C LYS A 285 35.41 2.97 -12.86
N HIS A 286 34.15 2.78 -13.22
CA HIS A 286 33.31 3.82 -13.81
C HIS A 286 32.26 4.38 -12.84
N CYS A 287 31.88 3.60 -11.82
CA CYS A 287 30.86 3.96 -10.85
C CYS A 287 31.49 4.23 -9.47
N HIS A 288 31.02 5.28 -8.80
CA HIS A 288 31.47 5.63 -7.45
C HIS A 288 30.65 4.86 -6.41
N LEU A 289 30.96 3.57 -6.24
CA LEU A 289 30.22 2.70 -5.34
C LEU A 289 30.49 3.05 -3.86
N GLU A 290 29.41 3.37 -3.14
CA GLU A 290 29.38 3.57 -1.68
C GLU A 290 28.92 2.30 -0.95
N GLN A 291 28.08 1.47 -1.59
CA GLN A 291 27.59 0.20 -1.07
C GLN A 291 27.72 -0.91 -2.09
N LEU A 292 28.27 -2.05 -1.67
CA LEU A 292 28.40 -3.24 -2.49
C LEU A 292 28.00 -4.47 -1.69
N ASN A 293 27.00 -5.20 -2.20
CA ASN A 293 26.64 -6.51 -1.71
C ASN A 293 26.68 -7.51 -2.86
N ILE A 294 27.61 -8.45 -2.78
CA ILE A 294 27.87 -9.49 -3.80
C ILE A 294 28.00 -10.88 -3.17
N VAL A 295 27.25 -11.09 -2.09
CA VAL A 295 27.22 -12.36 -1.37
C VAL A 295 26.63 -13.45 -2.27
N GLU A 296 27.15 -14.67 -2.16
CA GLU A 296 26.71 -15.84 -2.93
C GLU A 296 26.81 -15.70 -4.47
N CYS A 297 27.63 -14.78 -4.97
CA CYS A 297 27.96 -14.71 -6.39
C CYS A 297 29.07 -15.71 -6.75
N ASP A 298 28.70 -16.83 -7.37
CA ASP A 298 29.57 -17.99 -7.56
C ASP A 298 30.86 -17.71 -8.36
N LEU A 299 30.79 -16.81 -9.33
CA LEU A 299 31.92 -16.47 -10.20
C LEU A 299 32.89 -15.46 -9.57
N LEU A 300 32.61 -14.97 -8.35
CA LEU A 300 33.38 -13.91 -7.70
C LEU A 300 34.45 -14.41 -6.70
N LYS A 301 34.98 -15.63 -6.92
CA LYS A 301 35.91 -16.31 -5.99
C LYS A 301 37.40 -16.15 -6.36
N SER A 302 37.73 -15.30 -7.34
CA SER A 302 39.11 -15.07 -7.78
C SER A 302 39.83 -14.05 -6.89
N VAL A 303 40.81 -14.49 -6.10
CA VAL A 303 41.59 -13.61 -5.21
C VAL A 303 42.32 -12.48 -5.95
N PRO A 304 43.06 -12.72 -7.07
CA PRO A 304 43.73 -11.65 -7.80
C PRO A 304 42.76 -10.57 -8.31
N LYS A 305 41.64 -10.97 -8.92
CA LYS A 305 40.65 -10.01 -9.42
C LYS A 305 39.93 -9.26 -8.29
N MET A 306 39.74 -9.89 -7.12
CA MET A 306 39.19 -9.22 -5.93
C MET A 306 40.17 -8.20 -5.34
N LEU A 307 41.48 -8.41 -5.46
CA LEU A 307 42.48 -7.39 -5.12
C LEU A 307 42.37 -6.19 -6.05
N ASP A 308 42.26 -6.43 -7.37
CA ASP A 308 42.05 -5.38 -8.36
C ASP A 308 40.73 -4.62 -8.13
N LEU A 309 39.67 -5.34 -7.76
CA LEU A 309 38.38 -4.75 -7.40
C LEU A 309 38.52 -3.86 -6.16
N SER A 310 39.16 -4.35 -5.11
CA SER A 310 39.39 -3.61 -3.87
C SER A 310 40.17 -2.32 -4.12
N ALA A 311 41.09 -2.31 -5.08
CA ALA A 311 41.83 -1.11 -5.47
C ALA A 311 40.94 -0.01 -6.07
N ASN A 312 39.80 -0.34 -6.67
CA ASN A 312 38.87 0.65 -7.24
C ASN A 312 37.83 1.17 -6.25
N LEU A 313 37.60 0.47 -5.12
CA LEU A 313 36.51 0.74 -4.17
C LEU A 313 36.84 1.82 -3.12
N GLN A 314 37.47 2.92 -3.54
CA GLN A 314 38.00 3.96 -2.63
C GLN A 314 36.92 4.73 -1.85
N HIS A 315 35.68 4.76 -2.36
CA HIS A 315 34.53 5.44 -1.73
C HIS A 315 33.58 4.50 -0.98
N LEU A 316 33.93 3.21 -0.90
CA LEU A 316 33.05 2.20 -0.37
C LEU A 316 32.94 2.32 1.15
N LYS A 317 31.71 2.49 1.63
CA LYS A 317 31.36 2.56 3.06
C LYS A 317 30.82 1.24 3.58
N TYR A 318 30.08 0.49 2.76
CA TYR A 318 29.41 -0.75 3.16
C TYR A 318 29.74 -1.89 2.21
N LEU A 319 30.26 -2.99 2.73
CA LEU A 319 30.64 -4.17 1.96
C LEU A 319 30.07 -5.45 2.56
N ASN A 320 29.32 -6.20 1.75
CA ASN A 320 28.83 -7.52 2.07
C ASN A 320 29.45 -8.55 1.11
N LEU A 321 30.14 -9.55 1.65
CA LEU A 321 30.87 -10.56 0.89
C LEU A 321 30.66 -11.96 1.43
N THR A 322 30.82 -12.96 0.56
CA THR A 322 31.00 -14.34 0.99
C THR A 322 32.37 -14.52 1.66
N ALA A 323 32.43 -15.22 2.78
CA ALA A 323 33.68 -15.69 3.41
C ALA A 323 34.26 -16.88 2.63
N PHE A 324 34.80 -16.65 1.43
CA PHE A 324 35.27 -17.73 0.55
C PHE A 324 36.78 -18.01 0.59
N THR A 325 37.57 -17.16 1.24
CA THR A 325 39.05 -17.22 1.19
C THR A 325 39.70 -16.77 2.48
N SER A 326 40.76 -17.46 2.90
CA SER A 326 41.62 -17.11 4.03
C SER A 326 42.89 -16.35 3.61
N ASP A 327 42.98 -15.88 2.36
CA ASP A 327 44.13 -15.14 1.85
C ASP A 327 44.32 -13.80 2.58
N SER A 328 45.43 -13.68 3.31
CA SER A 328 45.72 -12.51 4.14
C SER A 328 45.91 -11.22 3.34
N LYS A 329 46.45 -11.30 2.11
CA LYS A 329 46.65 -10.12 1.27
C LYS A 329 45.32 -9.50 0.88
N LEU A 330 44.32 -10.31 0.53
CA LEU A 330 42.99 -9.82 0.20
C LEU A 330 42.26 -9.27 1.43
N LEU A 331 42.28 -9.99 2.55
CA LEU A 331 41.66 -9.51 3.79
C LEU A 331 42.24 -8.16 4.23
N LYS A 332 43.57 -8.02 4.15
CA LYS A 332 44.26 -6.76 4.39
C LYS A 332 43.84 -5.65 3.42
N ALA A 333 43.74 -5.95 2.12
CA ALA A 333 43.30 -4.99 1.12
C ALA A 333 41.88 -4.47 1.41
N ILE A 334 40.95 -5.35 1.76
CA ILE A 334 39.57 -5.00 2.13
C ILE A 334 39.55 -4.13 3.41
N LEU A 335 40.28 -4.53 4.46
CA LEU A 335 40.34 -3.79 5.71
C LEU A 335 40.98 -2.40 5.55
N ASN A 336 41.85 -2.23 4.56
CA ASN A 336 42.50 -0.95 4.25
C ASN A 336 41.66 -0.02 3.38
N LEU A 337 40.43 -0.41 3.00
CA LEU A 337 39.52 0.51 2.31
C LEU A 337 39.27 1.76 3.17
N PRO A 338 39.54 2.96 2.62
CA PRO A 338 39.73 4.16 3.43
C PRO A 338 38.43 4.64 4.09
N GLN A 339 37.30 4.52 3.38
CA GLN A 339 35.98 4.97 3.84
C GLN A 339 35.11 3.84 4.42
N LEU A 340 35.65 2.62 4.55
CA LEU A 340 34.86 1.46 4.99
C LEU A 340 34.41 1.61 6.44
N GLU A 341 33.08 1.70 6.62
CA GLU A 341 32.37 1.84 7.89
C GLU A 341 31.81 0.49 8.36
N ARG A 342 31.29 -0.34 7.43
CA ARG A 342 30.69 -1.63 7.73
C ARG A 342 31.17 -2.72 6.77
N LEU A 343 31.64 -3.81 7.34
CA LEU A 343 32.04 -5.02 6.63
C LEU A 343 31.28 -6.22 7.19
N LYS A 344 30.54 -6.93 6.34
CA LYS A 344 29.81 -8.15 6.72
C LYS A 344 30.25 -9.31 5.84
N PHE A 345 30.66 -10.39 6.47
CA PHE A 345 30.95 -11.66 5.81
C PHE A 345 29.79 -12.65 6.01
N TYR A 346 29.52 -13.44 4.98
CA TYR A 346 28.48 -14.48 4.98
C TYR A 346 29.09 -15.84 4.68
N TRP A 347 28.70 -16.85 5.45
CA TRP A 347 29.14 -18.23 5.28
C TRP A 347 28.07 -19.03 4.54
N ILE A 348 28.45 -19.72 3.47
CA ILE A 348 27.49 -20.45 2.63
C ILE A 348 27.40 -21.92 3.04
N ASN A 349 28.51 -22.56 3.44
CA ASN A 349 28.61 -23.90 4.04
C ASN A 349 30.05 -24.11 4.54
N PHE A 350 30.23 -24.64 5.76
CA PHE A 350 31.50 -24.87 6.48
C PHE A 350 32.52 -23.71 6.46
N MET A 351 32.94 -23.28 7.66
CA MET A 351 34.00 -22.27 7.81
C MET A 351 35.26 -22.73 7.05
N PRO A 352 35.78 -21.95 6.08
CA PRO A 352 37.09 -22.23 5.54
C PRO A 352 38.07 -22.32 6.71
N LEU A 353 38.85 -23.40 6.79
CA LEU A 353 39.85 -23.56 7.85
C LEU A 353 40.67 -22.27 7.94
N GLN A 354 40.62 -21.61 9.10
CA GLN A 354 41.38 -20.40 9.47
C GLN A 354 40.90 -19.05 8.91
N PHE A 355 39.71 -18.93 8.31
CA PHE A 355 39.20 -17.61 7.87
C PHE A 355 39.16 -16.59 9.01
N GLU A 356 38.52 -16.94 10.13
CA GLU A 356 38.35 -16.07 11.28
C GLU A 356 39.69 -15.71 11.90
N GLU A 357 40.59 -16.69 12.04
CA GLU A 357 41.93 -16.49 12.57
C GLU A 357 42.70 -15.43 11.77
N ASN A 358 42.74 -15.57 10.43
CA ASN A 358 43.43 -14.64 9.54
C ASN A 358 42.74 -13.27 9.50
N TYR A 359 41.41 -13.23 9.46
CA TYR A 359 40.66 -11.97 9.45
C TYR A 359 40.94 -11.14 10.71
N PHE A 360 40.84 -11.74 11.89
CA PHE A 360 41.11 -11.04 13.14
C PHE A 360 42.58 -10.68 13.30
N ALA A 361 43.52 -11.49 12.77
CA ALA A 361 44.94 -11.15 12.74
C ALA A 361 45.22 -9.90 11.89
N GLU A 362 44.64 -9.81 10.68
CA GLU A 362 44.78 -8.63 9.83
C GLU A 362 44.06 -7.40 10.41
N LEU A 363 42.90 -7.59 11.07
CA LEU A 363 42.19 -6.53 11.77
C LEU A 363 42.99 -6.00 12.97
N GLU A 364 43.67 -6.88 13.73
CA GLU A 364 44.59 -6.50 14.80
C GLU A 364 45.79 -5.70 14.26
N ALA A 365 46.34 -6.11 13.11
CA ALA A 365 47.47 -5.46 12.47
C ALA A 365 47.13 -4.04 11.96
N ASN A 366 45.86 -3.77 11.63
CA ASN A 366 45.42 -2.44 11.22
C ASN A 366 45.11 -1.54 12.43
N HIS A 367 46.09 -0.70 12.83
CA HIS A 367 45.98 0.17 13.99
C HIS A 367 44.74 1.09 13.98
N GLN A 368 44.39 1.65 12.82
CA GLN A 368 43.24 2.54 12.68
C GLN A 368 41.94 1.76 12.88
N LYS A 369 41.69 0.70 12.11
CA LYS A 369 40.44 -0.06 12.23
C LYS A 369 40.30 -0.71 13.60
N ARG A 370 41.38 -1.26 14.18
CA ARG A 370 41.41 -1.80 15.55
C ARG A 370 40.96 -0.79 16.60
N SER A 371 41.36 0.47 16.48
CA SER A 371 40.99 1.53 17.43
C SER A 371 39.58 2.09 17.19
N HIS A 372 39.03 1.95 15.99
CA HIS A 372 37.68 2.42 15.65
C HIS A 372 36.60 1.35 15.80
N LEU A 373 36.97 0.07 15.99
CA LEU A 373 36.01 -1.01 16.17
C LEU A 373 35.28 -0.88 17.51
N THR A 374 34.01 -0.49 17.47
CA THR A 374 33.16 -0.31 18.65
C THR A 374 32.10 -1.39 18.83
N GLU A 375 31.71 -2.06 17.74
CA GLU A 375 30.66 -3.07 17.73
C GLU A 375 31.06 -4.28 16.88
N LEU A 376 30.76 -5.48 17.37
CA LEU A 376 30.87 -6.72 16.61
C LEU A 376 29.51 -7.43 16.60
N THR A 377 28.98 -7.67 15.40
CA THR A 377 27.69 -8.33 15.21
C THR A 377 27.89 -9.68 14.54
N PHE A 378 27.39 -10.73 15.18
CA PHE A 378 27.20 -12.05 14.57
C PHE A 378 25.72 -12.18 14.25
N GLU A 379 25.39 -12.62 13.05
CA GLU A 379 24.00 -12.68 12.61
C GLU A 379 23.72 -13.96 11.85
N ASN A 380 22.56 -14.55 12.14
CA ASN A 380 21.98 -15.62 11.35
C ASN A 380 21.11 -15.01 10.26
N ASP A 381 21.68 -14.89 9.07
CA ASP A 381 21.04 -14.26 7.93
C ASP A 381 21.10 -15.21 6.73
N ARG A 382 20.02 -15.95 6.48
CA ARG A 382 19.82 -16.60 5.19
C ARG A 382 19.07 -15.63 4.31
N PHE A 383 19.60 -15.43 3.11
CA PHE A 383 18.84 -14.75 2.09
C PHE A 383 17.64 -15.60 1.70
N TYR A 384 16.45 -15.00 1.75
CA TYR A 384 15.28 -15.67 1.23
C TYR A 384 15.38 -15.81 -0.29
N ILE A 385 14.94 -16.96 -0.80
CA ILE A 385 14.73 -17.16 -2.23
C ILE A 385 13.59 -16.25 -2.75
N GLU A 386 12.69 -15.83 -1.86
CA GLU A 386 11.51 -15.02 -2.15
C GLU A 386 11.36 -13.85 -1.18
N ASP A 387 10.83 -12.72 -1.66
CA ASP A 387 10.65 -11.48 -0.90
C ASP A 387 9.86 -11.71 0.41
N GLU A 388 10.55 -11.55 1.52
CA GLU A 388 10.03 -11.71 2.89
C GLU A 388 8.82 -10.83 3.19
N SER A 389 8.71 -9.67 2.52
CA SER A 389 7.57 -8.75 2.68
C SER A 389 6.24 -9.32 2.17
N LEU A 390 6.26 -10.43 1.45
CA LEU A 390 5.06 -11.14 1.01
C LEU A 390 4.45 -12.06 2.08
N GLN A 391 5.15 -12.33 3.18
CA GLN A 391 4.70 -13.26 4.21
C GLN A 391 4.18 -12.52 5.45
N GLN A 392 3.09 -13.02 6.03
CA GLN A 392 2.57 -12.54 7.31
C GLN A 392 3.21 -13.33 8.45
N TRP A 393 4.01 -12.65 9.26
CA TRP A 393 4.68 -13.27 10.41
C TRP A 393 4.15 -12.72 11.73
N THR A 394 4.04 -13.57 12.75
CA THR A 394 4.07 -13.11 14.14
C THR A 394 5.53 -12.90 14.56
N PRO A 395 5.82 -12.02 15.55
CA PRO A 395 7.19 -11.83 16.03
C PRO A 395 7.86 -13.13 16.49
N HIS A 396 7.11 -14.00 17.16
CA HIS A 396 7.59 -15.31 17.60
C HIS A 396 7.86 -16.24 16.41
N SER A 397 6.92 -16.40 15.48
CA SER A 397 7.12 -17.25 14.30
C SER A 397 8.26 -16.75 13.41
N TYR A 398 8.43 -15.42 13.31
CA TYR A 398 9.53 -14.80 12.58
C TYR A 398 10.88 -15.15 13.19
N ALA A 399 11.04 -14.87 14.49
CA ALA A 399 12.28 -15.15 15.21
C ALA A 399 12.61 -16.65 15.21
N THR A 400 11.62 -17.51 15.48
CA THR A 400 11.77 -18.97 15.42
C THR A 400 12.17 -19.42 14.03
N MET A 401 11.53 -18.90 12.97
CA MET A 401 11.93 -19.19 11.60
C MET A 401 13.39 -18.78 11.37
N ARG A 402 13.79 -17.56 11.75
CA ARG A 402 15.14 -17.01 11.52
C ARG A 402 16.21 -17.82 12.24
N GLU A 403 15.94 -18.26 13.46
CA GLU A 403 16.82 -19.15 14.22
C GLU A 403 16.92 -20.54 13.57
N ASN A 404 15.82 -21.07 13.04
CA ASN A 404 15.78 -22.41 12.43
C ASN A 404 16.42 -22.47 11.02
N VAL A 405 16.38 -21.38 10.25
CA VAL A 405 16.54 -21.46 8.79
C VAL A 405 17.98 -21.51 8.28
N CYS A 406 19.02 -21.21 9.04
CA CYS A 406 20.38 -21.15 8.45
C CYS A 406 21.30 -22.34 8.74
N ILE A 407 20.99 -23.13 9.77
CA ILE A 407 21.94 -24.10 10.34
C ILE A 407 21.56 -25.56 10.07
N ASN A 408 20.53 -25.79 9.23
CA ASN A 408 20.02 -27.13 8.90
C ASN A 408 19.79 -28.02 10.14
N GLY A 409 19.35 -27.41 11.25
CA GLY A 409 19.16 -28.09 12.54
C GLY A 409 20.42 -28.37 13.37
N GLN A 410 21.61 -27.88 12.98
CA GLN A 410 22.83 -28.01 13.78
C GLN A 410 23.05 -26.83 14.73
N GLU A 411 23.63 -27.06 15.90
CA GLU A 411 23.99 -25.97 16.82
C GLU A 411 25.13 -25.13 16.24
N TRP A 412 24.86 -23.86 15.90
CA TRP A 412 25.90 -22.90 15.56
C TRP A 412 26.56 -22.38 16.84
N GLN A 413 27.25 -23.26 17.56
CA GLN A 413 28.01 -22.97 18.78
C GLN A 413 29.51 -23.14 18.54
N TRP A 414 30.31 -22.20 19.03
CA TRP A 414 31.76 -22.34 18.97
C TRP A 414 32.28 -23.32 20.02
N SER A 415 33.23 -24.16 19.60
CA SER A 415 33.99 -24.99 20.54
C SER A 415 34.77 -24.12 21.52
N ASP A 416 35.08 -24.66 22.69
CA ASP A 416 35.86 -23.94 23.70
C ASP A 416 37.24 -23.52 23.16
N GLU A 417 37.89 -24.35 22.34
CA GLU A 417 39.17 -23.98 21.72
C GLU A 417 39.03 -22.72 20.85
N MET A 418 38.00 -22.68 20.01
CA MET A 418 37.73 -21.53 19.15
C MET A 418 37.42 -20.30 20.02
N PHE A 419 36.51 -20.43 20.99
CA PHE A 419 36.15 -19.35 21.90
C PHE A 419 37.38 -18.77 22.63
N GLN A 420 38.32 -19.62 23.08
CA GLN A 420 39.57 -19.18 23.71
C GLN A 420 40.47 -18.40 22.74
N LYS A 421 40.60 -18.83 21.48
CA LYS A 421 41.34 -18.10 20.45
C LYS A 421 40.73 -16.72 20.21
N PHE A 422 39.41 -16.67 20.04
CA PHE A 422 38.67 -15.41 19.92
C PHE A 422 38.88 -14.49 21.13
N CYS A 423 38.82 -15.02 22.35
CA CYS A 423 39.05 -14.24 23.57
C CYS A 423 40.47 -13.62 23.61
N LYS A 424 41.50 -14.35 23.18
CA LYS A 424 42.87 -13.81 23.09
C LYS A 424 42.95 -12.62 22.13
N GLN A 425 42.24 -12.68 21.00
CA GLN A 425 42.17 -11.59 20.03
C GLN A 425 41.33 -10.42 20.56
N LEU A 426 40.24 -10.71 21.27
CA LEU A 426 39.32 -9.72 21.84
C LEU A 426 40.02 -8.71 22.74
N GLN A 427 41.02 -9.16 23.51
CA GLN A 427 41.85 -8.33 24.39
C GLN A 427 42.61 -7.21 23.66
N LYS A 428 42.74 -7.30 22.33
CA LYS A 428 43.44 -6.31 21.50
C LYS A 428 42.54 -5.15 21.09
N PHE A 429 41.22 -5.29 21.21
CA PHE A 429 40.22 -4.30 20.79
C PHE A 429 39.70 -3.49 21.97
N LYS A 430 40.50 -2.52 22.43
CA LYS A 430 40.23 -1.73 23.65
C LYS A 430 38.97 -0.85 23.59
N ASN A 431 38.46 -0.57 22.39
CA ASN A 431 37.28 0.27 22.17
C ASN A 431 36.05 -0.53 21.76
N LEU A 432 36.13 -1.87 21.77
CA LEU A 432 34.97 -2.72 21.51
C LEU A 432 34.06 -2.71 22.73
N HIS A 433 32.86 -2.16 22.56
CA HIS A 433 31.88 -1.92 23.62
C HIS A 433 30.69 -2.88 23.53
N ASP A 434 30.26 -3.16 22.30
CA ASP A 434 29.02 -3.86 22.00
C ASP A 434 29.28 -5.16 21.24
N ILE A 435 28.74 -6.27 21.75
CA ILE A 435 28.68 -7.55 21.03
C ILE A 435 27.19 -7.86 20.80
N GLN A 436 26.81 -8.09 19.54
CA GLN A 436 25.46 -8.46 19.16
C GLN A 436 25.42 -9.87 18.57
N LEU A 437 24.48 -10.68 19.03
CA LEU A 437 24.13 -12.00 18.49
C LEU A 437 22.71 -11.92 17.94
N ASN A 438 22.56 -11.78 16.63
CA ASN A 438 21.28 -11.60 15.96
C ASN A 438 20.79 -12.94 15.40
N TYR A 439 19.69 -13.48 15.93
CA TYR A 439 19.08 -14.75 15.56
C TYR A 439 20.05 -15.95 15.59
N CYS A 440 21.12 -15.83 16.39
CA CYS A 440 22.16 -16.85 16.54
C CYS A 440 22.51 -17.11 18.02
N ARG A 441 22.96 -18.33 18.30
CA ARG A 441 23.35 -18.79 19.64
C ARG A 441 24.81 -19.26 19.64
N LEU A 442 25.70 -18.36 19.20
CA LEU A 442 27.12 -18.65 18.99
C LEU A 442 27.87 -19.07 20.25
N PHE A 443 27.48 -18.49 21.38
CA PHE A 443 28.10 -18.73 22.68
C PHE A 443 27.11 -19.43 23.62
N ASN A 444 27.59 -20.42 24.36
CA ASN A 444 26.84 -20.95 25.50
C ASN A 444 26.90 -19.98 26.70
N TYR A 445 26.09 -20.24 27.74
CA TYR A 445 25.98 -19.37 28.91
C TYR A 445 27.30 -19.19 29.68
N ASP A 446 28.17 -20.20 29.73
CA ASP A 446 29.49 -20.11 30.37
C ASP A 446 30.46 -19.23 29.58
N GLN A 447 30.41 -19.33 28.25
CA GLN A 447 31.18 -18.49 27.34
C GLN A 447 30.71 -17.02 27.41
N LEU A 448 29.39 -16.77 27.43
CA LEU A 448 28.82 -15.42 27.60
C LEU A 448 29.31 -14.75 28.89
N LYS A 449 29.36 -15.51 30.00
CA LYS A 449 29.86 -15.02 31.30
C LYS A 449 31.34 -14.64 31.27
N LYS A 450 32.14 -15.27 30.39
CA LYS A 450 33.58 -15.01 30.24
C LYS A 450 33.87 -13.75 29.41
N LEU A 451 32.99 -13.31 28.52
CA LEU A 451 33.26 -12.17 27.64
C LEU A 451 33.64 -10.86 28.39
N PRO A 452 32.89 -10.41 29.41
CA PRO A 452 33.25 -9.20 30.17
C PRO A 452 34.49 -9.37 31.06
N LEU A 453 34.87 -10.61 31.37
CA LEU A 453 36.10 -10.92 32.12
C LEU A 453 37.34 -10.80 31.23
N VAL A 454 37.19 -11.08 29.93
CA VAL A 454 38.27 -11.04 28.95
C VAL A 454 38.60 -9.62 28.54
N SER A 455 37.60 -8.75 28.36
CA SER A 455 37.82 -7.33 28.08
C SER A 455 36.90 -6.44 28.91
N SER A 456 37.50 -5.55 29.69
CA SER A 456 36.77 -4.56 30.50
C SER A 456 36.12 -3.45 29.66
N SER A 457 36.43 -3.35 28.37
CA SER A 457 35.80 -2.40 27.45
C SER A 457 34.37 -2.79 27.06
N ILE A 458 34.05 -4.09 27.15
CA ILE A 458 32.74 -4.63 26.76
C ILE A 458 31.73 -4.24 27.82
N CYS A 459 30.80 -3.36 27.45
CA CYS A 459 29.75 -2.88 28.33
C CYS A 459 28.36 -3.40 27.97
N LYS A 460 28.19 -4.01 26.78
CA LYS A 460 26.88 -4.50 26.34
C LYS A 460 26.99 -5.77 25.52
N ILE A 461 26.19 -6.76 25.87
CA ILE A 461 25.95 -7.97 25.09
C ILE A 461 24.46 -8.01 24.78
N THR A 462 24.12 -8.07 23.50
CA THR A 462 22.73 -8.10 23.03
C THR A 462 22.47 -9.39 22.27
N ILE A 463 21.47 -10.15 22.70
CA ILE A 463 21.00 -11.34 22.01
C ILE A 463 19.63 -11.00 21.43
N LYS A 464 19.52 -10.97 20.10
CA LYS A 464 18.25 -10.75 19.40
C LYS A 464 17.73 -12.07 18.92
N GLY A 465 16.47 -12.39 19.18
CA GLY A 465 15.89 -13.67 18.76
C GLY A 465 14.68 -14.07 19.59
N CYS A 466 14.35 -15.36 19.54
CA CYS A 466 13.30 -15.93 20.35
C CYS A 466 13.83 -16.16 21.77
N LEU A 467 13.25 -15.47 22.75
CA LEU A 467 13.59 -15.66 24.17
C LEU A 467 13.14 -17.05 24.64
N GLN A 468 14.08 -17.87 25.11
CA GLN A 468 13.83 -19.21 25.66
C GLN A 468 13.63 -19.16 27.19
N ARG A 469 13.14 -20.25 27.80
CA ARG A 469 12.93 -20.30 29.27
C ARG A 469 14.26 -20.23 30.02
N GLU A 470 15.26 -20.89 29.48
CA GLU A 470 16.63 -20.95 29.97
C GLU A 470 17.28 -19.56 29.94
N ASP A 471 16.98 -18.74 28.92
CA ASP A 471 17.46 -17.36 28.84
C ASP A 471 16.92 -16.49 29.98
N GLN A 472 15.65 -16.67 30.33
CA GLN A 472 15.04 -15.94 31.44
C GLN A 472 15.66 -16.32 32.77
N GLN A 473 15.96 -17.60 32.97
CA GLN A 473 16.67 -18.06 34.15
C GLN A 473 18.09 -17.49 34.20
N TYR A 474 18.84 -17.62 33.10
CA TYR A 474 20.20 -17.09 33.01
C TYR A 474 20.26 -15.58 33.20
N LEU A 475 19.30 -14.83 32.67
CA LEU A 475 19.23 -13.38 32.86
C LEU A 475 19.01 -13.00 34.33
N LYS A 476 18.19 -13.76 35.08
CA LYS A 476 18.04 -13.58 36.54
C LYS A 476 19.35 -13.85 37.27
N GLU A 477 20.03 -14.95 36.94
CA GLU A 477 21.34 -15.30 37.51
C GLU A 477 22.40 -14.23 37.21
N TRP A 478 22.39 -13.68 35.98
CA TRP A 478 23.23 -12.56 35.57
C TRP A 478 22.99 -11.33 36.45
N PHE A 479 21.74 -10.93 36.65
CA PHE A 479 21.38 -9.80 37.51
C PHE A 479 21.72 -10.03 38.98
N LEU A 480 21.54 -11.23 39.51
CA LEU A 480 21.94 -11.55 40.88
C LEU A 480 23.47 -11.53 41.06
N SER A 481 24.23 -11.86 40.00
CA SER A 481 25.69 -11.78 40.03
C SER A 481 26.24 -10.34 39.99
N LEU A 482 25.43 -9.36 39.56
CA LEU A 482 25.79 -7.94 39.48
C LEU A 482 25.88 -7.24 40.86
N ASP A 483 25.17 -7.73 41.88
CA ASP A 483 25.27 -7.20 43.25
C ASP A 483 26.61 -7.52 43.92
N ASN A 484 27.41 -8.43 43.34
CA ASN A 484 28.75 -8.78 43.80
C ASN A 484 29.86 -8.14 42.93
N LYS A 485 29.90 -6.80 42.84
CA LYS A 485 31.08 -5.97 42.46
C LYS A 485 31.94 -6.31 41.20
N THR A 486 31.63 -7.28 40.34
CA THR A 486 32.58 -7.69 39.27
C THR A 486 32.31 -7.19 37.86
N HIS A 487 31.09 -6.80 37.44
CA HIS A 487 30.84 -6.44 36.02
C HIS A 487 29.94 -5.21 35.81
N LYS A 488 30.37 -4.28 34.94
CA LYS A 488 29.56 -3.15 34.43
C LYS A 488 28.83 -3.48 33.11
N CYS A 489 28.90 -4.73 32.65
CA CYS A 489 28.38 -5.15 31.35
C CYS A 489 26.89 -5.50 31.43
N GLN A 490 26.08 -4.87 30.57
CA GLN A 490 24.67 -5.14 30.45
C GLN A 490 24.41 -6.30 29.47
N LEU A 491 23.68 -7.32 29.92
CA LEU A 491 23.13 -8.36 29.04
C LEU A 491 21.68 -8.01 28.69
N ARG A 492 21.33 -8.02 27.40
CA ARG A 492 19.97 -7.79 26.92
C ARG A 492 19.52 -8.93 26.01
N PHE A 493 18.27 -9.31 26.15
CA PHE A 493 17.55 -10.12 25.17
C PHE A 493 16.49 -9.24 24.53
N ASP A 494 16.68 -8.92 23.25
CA ASP A 494 15.75 -8.08 22.49
C ASP A 494 14.90 -8.96 21.56
N SER A 495 13.61 -8.64 21.45
CA SER A 495 12.73 -9.16 20.40
C SER A 495 12.33 -7.98 19.51
N PHE A 496 12.53 -8.09 18.19
CA PHE A 496 12.09 -7.06 17.25
C PHE A 496 10.56 -7.09 17.18
N LEU A 497 9.91 -6.19 17.93
CA LEU A 497 8.67 -5.58 17.48
C LEU A 497 9.10 -4.39 16.62
N SER A 498 8.84 -4.43 15.32
CA SER A 498 9.08 -3.24 14.49
C SER A 498 8.21 -2.08 14.99
N TYR A 499 8.67 -0.84 14.82
CA TYR A 499 7.92 0.36 15.23
C TYR A 499 6.51 0.38 14.63
N ALA A 500 6.35 -0.18 13.42
CA ALA A 500 5.05 -0.36 12.77
C ALA A 500 4.14 -1.34 13.53
N GLU A 501 4.67 -2.39 14.14
CA GLU A 501 3.91 -3.40 14.89
C GLU A 501 3.54 -2.92 16.30
N VAL A 502 4.38 -2.11 16.96
CA VAL A 502 4.01 -1.42 18.20
C VAL A 502 2.85 -0.45 17.92
N MET A 503 2.93 0.30 16.82
CA MET A 503 1.83 1.19 16.41
C MET A 503 0.59 0.40 15.99
N LEU A 504 0.71 -0.73 15.30
CA LEU A 504 -0.43 -1.58 14.91
C LEU A 504 -1.08 -2.26 16.12
N THR A 505 -0.30 -2.72 17.09
CA THR A 505 -0.83 -3.32 18.32
C THR A 505 -1.49 -2.25 19.20
N MET A 506 -0.84 -1.10 19.40
CA MET A 506 -1.45 0.05 20.07
C MET A 506 -2.73 0.50 19.35
N PHE A 507 -2.72 0.59 18.01
CA PHE A 507 -3.88 0.96 17.22
C PHE A 507 -4.99 -0.08 17.25
N ARG A 508 -4.66 -1.39 17.28
CA ARG A 508 -5.63 -2.48 17.48
C ARG A 508 -6.26 -2.44 18.86
N PHE A 509 -5.48 -2.16 19.92
CA PHE A 509 -6.01 -1.99 21.27
C PHE A 509 -6.87 -0.72 21.37
N VAL A 510 -6.47 0.37 20.72
CA VAL A 510 -7.26 1.61 20.62
C VAL A 510 -8.55 1.37 19.82
N LEU A 511 -8.49 0.65 18.71
CA LEU A 511 -9.67 0.27 17.93
C LEU A 511 -10.59 -0.67 18.72
N LEU A 512 -10.06 -1.67 19.42
CA LEU A 512 -10.85 -2.57 20.27
C LEU A 512 -11.52 -1.80 21.41
N THR A 513 -10.79 -0.89 22.06
CA THR A 513 -11.36 -0.03 23.10
C THR A 513 -12.39 0.95 22.54
N ILE A 514 -12.18 1.51 21.35
CA ILE A 514 -13.19 2.35 20.66
C ILE A 514 -14.41 1.53 20.23
N CYS A 515 -14.24 0.34 19.66
CA CYS A 515 -15.32 -0.55 19.24
C CYS A 515 -16.14 -1.08 20.43
N LEU A 516 -15.49 -1.36 21.57
CA LEU A 516 -16.15 -1.70 22.82
C LEU A 516 -16.76 -0.48 23.52
N ALA A 517 -16.31 0.74 23.18
CA ALA A 517 -16.86 2.00 23.68
C ALA A 517 -17.96 2.59 22.78
N VAL A 518 -18.34 1.95 21.67
CA VAL A 518 -19.54 2.36 20.92
C VAL A 518 -20.76 1.88 21.71
N PRO A 519 -21.57 2.78 22.32
CA PRO A 519 -22.85 2.37 22.86
C PRO A 519 -23.70 1.81 21.72
N ALA A 520 -24.28 0.63 21.91
CA ALA A 520 -25.26 0.07 20.97
C ALA A 520 -26.39 1.10 20.77
N LEU A 521 -26.36 1.80 19.64
CA LEU A 521 -27.38 2.77 19.24
C LEU A 521 -28.60 2.00 18.76
N GLY A 522 -29.39 1.48 19.70
CA GLY A 522 -30.76 1.08 19.43
C GLY A 522 -31.57 2.32 19.01
N TYR A 523 -32.20 2.27 17.83
CA TYR A 523 -32.96 3.39 17.28
C TYR A 523 -34.07 3.84 18.24
N SER A 524 -33.88 5.01 18.86
CA SER A 524 -34.84 5.62 19.78
C SER A 524 -35.86 6.51 19.04
N THR A 525 -35.84 6.58 17.70
CA THR A 525 -36.56 7.59 16.91
C THR A 525 -37.97 7.18 16.45
N GLY A 526 -38.53 6.09 16.98
CA GLY A 526 -39.82 5.53 16.55
C GLY A 526 -39.69 4.22 15.77
N GLY A 527 -40.82 3.56 15.48
CA GLY A 527 -40.83 2.34 14.66
C GLY A 527 -40.35 2.63 13.22
N PRO A 528 -39.40 1.86 12.67
CA PRO A 528 -38.97 2.03 11.28
C PRO A 528 -40.03 1.46 10.32
N GLN A 529 -39.98 1.80 9.03
CA GLN A 529 -40.99 1.39 8.04
C GLN A 529 -41.15 -0.15 7.94
N GLN A 530 -40.12 -0.91 8.28
CA GLN A 530 -40.10 -2.37 8.36
C GLN A 530 -41.11 -2.94 9.38
N ILE A 531 -41.54 -2.14 10.37
CA ILE A 531 -42.56 -2.57 11.35
C ILE A 531 -43.90 -2.90 10.69
N CYS A 532 -44.16 -2.28 9.52
CA CYS A 532 -45.36 -2.51 8.71
C CYS A 532 -45.40 -3.92 8.13
N THR A 533 -44.26 -4.46 7.71
CA THR A 533 -44.17 -5.79 7.07
C THR A 533 -43.96 -6.91 8.09
N ASN A 534 -43.44 -6.59 9.27
CA ASN A 534 -43.10 -7.57 10.31
C ASN A 534 -44.17 -7.69 11.41
N GLY A 535 -45.42 -7.34 11.10
CA GLY A 535 -46.57 -7.57 11.98
C GLY A 535 -46.55 -6.76 13.27
N LEU A 536 -46.02 -5.53 13.24
CA LEU A 536 -45.80 -4.66 14.39
C LEU A 536 -44.76 -5.19 15.41
N THR A 537 -43.83 -6.05 14.98
CA THR A 537 -42.76 -6.58 15.83
C THR A 537 -41.54 -5.67 15.78
N PRO A 538 -40.97 -5.24 16.92
CA PRO A 538 -39.75 -4.45 16.92
C PRO A 538 -38.53 -5.34 16.62
N GLU A 539 -37.55 -4.81 15.89
CA GLU A 539 -36.28 -5.50 15.59
C GLU A 539 -35.31 -5.42 16.78
N HIS A 540 -35.75 -5.92 17.91
CA HIS A 540 -34.88 -6.22 19.04
C HIS A 540 -34.53 -7.70 18.91
N HIS A 541 -33.25 -8.07 18.84
CA HIS A 541 -32.77 -9.45 18.71
C HIS A 541 -33.01 -10.30 19.98
N VAL A 542 -34.19 -10.15 20.61
CA VAL A 542 -34.66 -10.76 21.86
C VAL A 542 -36.14 -11.12 21.67
N ASP A 543 -36.59 -12.24 22.23
CA ASP A 543 -37.97 -12.70 22.10
C ASP A 543 -38.98 -11.81 22.88
N PRO A 544 -40.22 -11.66 22.39
CA PRO A 544 -41.26 -10.90 23.09
C PRO A 544 -41.72 -11.56 24.39
N GLN A 545 -42.25 -10.75 25.30
CA GLN A 545 -42.76 -11.22 26.59
C GLN A 545 -44.05 -12.03 26.42
N THR A 546 -44.12 -13.17 27.10
CA THR A 546 -45.31 -14.05 27.16
C THR A 546 -46.24 -13.74 28.34
N SER A 547 -45.80 -12.88 29.26
CA SER A 547 -46.57 -12.44 30.43
C SER A 547 -47.82 -11.61 30.03
N PRO A 548 -48.81 -11.48 30.93
CA PRO A 548 -49.95 -10.58 30.71
C PRO A 548 -49.49 -9.14 30.40
N VAL A 549 -50.16 -8.50 29.45
CA VAL A 549 -49.81 -7.14 29.01
C VAL A 549 -50.21 -6.11 30.09
N PRO A 550 -49.27 -5.27 30.60
CA PRO A 550 -49.55 -4.29 31.66
C PRO A 550 -50.10 -2.95 31.13
N TYR A 551 -50.69 -2.94 29.93
CA TYR A 551 -51.18 -1.74 29.24
C TYR A 551 -52.60 -1.97 28.73
N SER A 552 -53.36 -0.88 28.60
CA SER A 552 -54.74 -0.89 28.11
C SER A 552 -55.05 0.35 27.27
N PHE A 553 -56.08 0.27 26.43
CA PHE A 553 -56.63 1.45 25.76
C PHE A 553 -57.92 1.91 26.46
N SER A 554 -57.99 3.18 26.84
CA SER A 554 -59.18 3.85 27.37
C SER A 554 -59.71 4.91 26.40
N GLY A 555 -60.90 5.46 26.64
CA GLY A 555 -61.55 6.45 25.78
C GLY A 555 -62.91 5.99 25.21
N GLY A 556 -63.36 6.61 24.12
CA GLY A 556 -64.67 6.31 23.52
C GLY A 556 -64.82 4.86 23.03
N ASN A 557 -66.04 4.35 23.01
CA ASN A 557 -66.36 2.97 22.57
C ASN A 557 -67.16 2.92 21.26
N THR A 558 -67.73 4.04 20.83
CA THR A 558 -68.52 4.17 19.60
C THR A 558 -68.10 5.42 18.83
N VAL A 559 -68.17 5.37 17.49
CA VAL A 559 -67.89 6.51 16.60
C VAL A 559 -68.72 6.41 15.34
N LYS A 560 -69.20 7.54 14.81
CA LYS A 560 -69.92 7.55 13.53
C LYS A 560 -68.95 7.39 12.36
N SER A 561 -69.42 6.76 11.29
CA SER A 561 -68.68 6.69 10.03
C SER A 561 -68.20 8.08 9.56
N GLY A 562 -66.90 8.25 9.31
CA GLY A 562 -66.29 9.53 8.93
C GLY A 562 -65.90 10.46 10.09
N ASP A 563 -66.34 10.18 11.32
CA ASP A 563 -65.98 10.95 12.51
C ASP A 563 -64.72 10.40 13.19
N LYS A 564 -64.22 11.15 14.18
CA LYS A 564 -63.03 10.83 14.95
C LYS A 564 -63.36 10.44 16.39
N ILE A 565 -62.59 9.50 16.93
CA ILE A 565 -62.64 9.07 18.32
C ILE A 565 -61.29 9.31 18.99
N THR A 566 -61.31 9.68 20.28
CA THR A 566 -60.09 9.86 21.08
C THR A 566 -59.86 8.62 21.94
N ILE A 567 -58.63 8.09 21.87
CA ILE A 567 -58.20 6.88 22.58
C ILE A 567 -56.88 7.20 23.28
N THR A 568 -56.71 6.65 24.48
CA THR A 568 -55.49 6.76 25.28
C THR A 568 -54.90 5.39 25.50
N LEU A 569 -53.62 5.20 25.18
CA LEU A 569 -52.81 4.09 25.67
C LEU A 569 -52.30 4.43 27.06
N GLU A 570 -52.54 3.58 28.06
CA GLU A 570 -52.06 3.81 29.42
C GLU A 570 -51.69 2.50 30.14
N GLY A 571 -50.82 2.61 31.15
CA GLY A 571 -50.39 1.47 31.96
C GLY A 571 -49.07 1.77 32.70
N GLY A 572 -48.18 0.78 32.74
CA GLY A 572 -46.82 0.94 33.28
C GLY A 572 -45.93 1.85 32.42
N ASP A 573 -44.67 2.00 32.81
CA ASP A 573 -43.68 2.77 32.03
C ASP A 573 -43.39 2.12 30.68
N PHE A 574 -43.43 2.92 29.61
CA PHE A 574 -43.02 2.49 28.27
C PHE A 574 -42.19 3.53 27.53
N LEU A 575 -41.30 3.00 26.68
CA LEU A 575 -40.37 3.77 25.85
C LEU A 575 -40.72 3.70 24.36
N GLY A 576 -41.61 2.79 23.96
CA GLY A 576 -42.05 2.69 22.57
C GLY A 576 -43.39 2.01 22.40
N PHE A 577 -44.07 2.35 21.30
CA PHE A 577 -45.31 1.70 20.89
C PHE A 577 -45.49 1.76 19.37
N ALA A 578 -46.30 0.84 18.84
CA ALA A 578 -46.81 0.81 17.48
C ALA A 578 -48.26 0.29 17.48
N ILE A 579 -49.20 1.02 16.87
CA ILE A 579 -50.64 0.78 16.98
C ILE A 579 -51.29 0.84 15.60
N GLN A 580 -52.17 -0.12 15.31
CA GLN A 580 -53.04 -0.14 14.15
C GLN A 580 -54.49 -0.43 14.55
N ALA A 581 -55.43 0.03 13.74
CA ALA A 581 -56.84 -0.34 13.83
C ALA A 581 -57.15 -1.34 12.73
N HIS A 582 -57.72 -2.50 13.07
CA HIS A 582 -58.01 -3.59 12.14
C HIS A 582 -59.52 -3.83 12.02
N ASP A 583 -59.98 -4.10 10.79
CA ASP A 583 -61.37 -4.48 10.52
C ASP A 583 -61.66 -5.94 10.91
N SER A 584 -62.85 -6.45 10.56
CA SER A 584 -63.24 -7.84 10.84
C SER A 584 -62.44 -8.89 10.05
N LYS A 585 -61.74 -8.50 8.98
CA LYS A 585 -60.83 -9.35 8.20
C LYS A 585 -59.40 -9.33 8.74
N GLY A 586 -59.11 -8.42 9.68
CA GLY A 586 -57.78 -8.25 10.24
C GLY A 586 -56.90 -7.29 9.45
N GLU A 587 -57.48 -6.49 8.56
CA GLU A 587 -56.75 -5.55 7.69
C GLU A 587 -56.72 -4.13 8.30
N PRO A 588 -55.62 -3.36 8.14
CA PRO A 588 -55.53 -1.98 8.62
C PRO A 588 -56.62 -1.07 8.04
N ILE A 589 -57.27 -0.30 8.91
CA ILE A 589 -58.41 0.55 8.55
C ILE A 589 -58.41 1.89 9.30
N GLY A 590 -58.83 2.94 8.61
CA GLY A 590 -58.92 4.30 9.15
C GLY A 590 -57.56 5.02 9.18
N THR A 591 -57.54 6.20 9.80
CA THR A 591 -56.34 7.06 9.85
C THR A 591 -56.16 7.66 11.24
N PHE A 592 -54.92 7.81 11.67
CA PHE A 592 -54.56 8.38 12.97
C PHE A 592 -54.30 9.89 12.86
N LYS A 593 -54.73 10.63 13.87
CA LYS A 593 -54.35 12.03 14.09
C LYS A 593 -53.58 12.16 15.40
N ILE A 594 -52.43 12.80 15.30
CA ILE A 594 -51.52 13.06 16.42
C ILE A 594 -52.15 14.10 17.34
N VAL A 595 -52.35 13.74 18.61
CA VAL A 595 -52.73 14.67 19.68
C VAL A 595 -51.47 15.14 20.43
N GLU A 596 -50.62 14.21 20.84
CA GLU A 596 -49.37 14.50 21.56
C GLU A 596 -48.13 14.40 20.64
N SER A 597 -47.87 15.46 19.88
CA SER A 597 -46.81 15.50 18.84
C SER A 597 -45.37 15.40 19.34
N ASN A 598 -45.15 15.54 20.65
CA ASN A 598 -43.87 15.27 21.30
C ASN A 598 -43.65 13.79 21.63
N LYS A 599 -44.72 12.98 21.71
CA LYS A 599 -44.68 11.56 22.08
C LYS A 599 -44.98 10.62 20.93
N SER A 600 -45.77 11.06 19.94
CA SER A 600 -46.25 10.23 18.85
C SER A 600 -46.03 10.84 17.47
N GLN A 601 -46.02 9.96 16.48
CA GLN A 601 -45.98 10.24 15.04
C GLN A 601 -46.72 9.14 14.28
N THR A 602 -47.11 9.42 13.04
CA THR A 602 -47.75 8.45 12.16
C THR A 602 -46.75 7.81 11.20
N LEU A 603 -47.10 6.61 10.75
CA LEU A 603 -46.46 5.89 9.66
C LEU A 603 -47.55 5.53 8.65
N SER A 604 -47.15 5.47 7.38
CA SER A 604 -48.02 5.00 6.29
C SER A 604 -47.60 3.60 5.91
N CYS A 605 -48.29 2.58 6.43
CA CYS A 605 -47.98 1.18 6.15
C CYS A 605 -48.70 0.69 4.89
N SER A 606 -50.03 0.60 4.96
CA SER A 606 -50.91 0.20 3.86
C SER A 606 -51.64 1.40 3.27
N ASN A 607 -52.06 2.33 4.13
CA ASN A 607 -52.70 3.60 3.78
C ASN A 607 -52.00 4.78 4.48
N PRO A 608 -52.19 6.02 3.99
CA PRO A 608 -51.66 7.21 4.66
C PRO A 608 -52.10 7.29 6.13
N ASP A 609 -51.14 7.48 7.03
CA ASP A 609 -51.35 7.65 8.48
C ASP A 609 -52.15 6.51 9.16
N ASP A 610 -52.08 5.29 8.63
CA ASP A 610 -52.83 4.13 9.14
C ASP A 610 -52.21 3.45 10.36
N THR A 611 -51.03 3.92 10.78
CA THR A 611 -50.25 3.34 11.87
C THR A 611 -49.70 4.44 12.76
N LEU A 612 -49.86 4.32 14.07
CA LEU A 612 -49.31 5.26 15.05
C LEU A 612 -48.08 4.65 15.73
N THR A 613 -47.00 5.42 15.84
CA THR A 613 -45.80 5.02 16.59
C THR A 613 -45.30 6.15 17.50
N HIS A 614 -44.37 5.82 18.39
CA HIS A 614 -43.70 6.78 19.26
C HIS A 614 -42.71 7.66 18.51
N LYS A 615 -42.41 8.84 19.06
CA LYS A 615 -41.18 9.60 18.81
C LYS A 615 -40.12 9.25 19.85
N LYS A 616 -38.99 9.95 19.83
CA LYS A 616 -37.93 9.80 20.82
C LYS A 616 -38.41 10.03 22.25
N ILE A 617 -38.63 8.93 22.98
CA ILE A 617 -38.89 8.92 24.42
C ILE A 617 -37.56 8.64 25.13
N PRO A 618 -37.02 9.58 25.93
CA PRO A 618 -35.78 9.37 26.67
C PRO A 618 -35.91 8.25 27.71
N LYS A 619 -34.90 7.38 27.81
CA LYS A 619 -34.87 6.29 28.81
C LYS A 619 -35.02 6.79 30.25
N ASP A 620 -34.44 7.95 30.54
CA ASP A 620 -34.46 8.55 31.88
C ASP A 620 -35.80 9.23 32.22
N ASN A 621 -36.73 9.30 31.25
CA ASN A 621 -38.05 9.88 31.44
C ASN A 621 -39.11 9.11 30.63
N PRO A 622 -39.41 7.84 31.02
CA PRO A 622 -40.43 7.04 30.34
C PRO A 622 -41.81 7.66 30.48
N ILE A 623 -42.72 7.31 29.56
CA ILE A 623 -44.11 7.76 29.63
C ILE A 623 -45.01 6.62 30.10
N THR A 624 -46.09 6.98 30.78
CA THR A 624 -47.12 6.04 31.28
C THR A 624 -48.43 6.14 30.51
N LYS A 625 -48.57 7.17 29.65
CA LYS A 625 -49.73 7.37 28.78
C LYS A 625 -49.43 8.15 27.51
N VAL A 626 -50.15 7.82 26.44
CA VAL A 626 -50.19 8.61 25.20
C VAL A 626 -51.61 8.70 24.63
N GLU A 627 -52.05 9.91 24.30
CA GLU A 627 -53.35 10.18 23.69
C GLU A 627 -53.24 10.35 22.17
N PHE A 628 -54.21 9.80 21.43
CA PHE A 628 -54.32 9.94 19.98
C PHE A 628 -55.77 9.92 19.51
N GLN A 629 -56.00 10.43 18.30
CA GLN A 629 -57.29 10.36 17.64
C GLN A 629 -57.24 9.36 16.48
N TRP A 630 -58.32 8.61 16.28
CA TRP A 630 -58.51 7.74 15.12
C TRP A 630 -59.77 8.17 14.38
N ILE A 631 -59.69 8.24 13.05
CA ILE A 631 -60.79 8.63 12.16
C ILE A 631 -61.33 7.38 11.49
N ALA A 632 -62.62 7.12 11.70
CA ALA A 632 -63.33 6.05 11.03
C ALA A 632 -63.46 6.36 9.54
N PRO A 633 -63.18 5.40 8.63
CA PRO A 633 -63.40 5.63 7.20
C PRO A 633 -64.86 5.94 6.90
N ALA A 634 -65.10 6.90 6.00
CA ALA A 634 -66.44 7.21 5.54
C ALA A 634 -67.07 6.00 4.83
N GLY A 635 -68.31 5.67 5.20
CA GLY A 635 -69.07 4.54 4.67
C GLY A 635 -68.80 3.19 5.35
N TYR A 636 -67.83 3.10 6.26
CA TYR A 636 -67.61 1.89 7.07
C TYR A 636 -68.59 1.81 8.24
N LYS A 637 -69.14 0.61 8.48
CA LYS A 637 -69.92 0.26 9.69
C LYS A 637 -69.49 -1.12 10.18
N GLY A 638 -69.28 -1.26 11.49
CA GLY A 638 -68.84 -2.52 12.09
C GLY A 638 -67.81 -2.33 13.20
N LYS A 639 -67.32 -3.46 13.72
CA LYS A 639 -66.35 -3.48 14.82
C LYS A 639 -64.92 -3.29 14.32
N VAL A 640 -64.18 -2.42 14.98
CA VAL A 640 -62.75 -2.19 14.73
C VAL A 640 -61.94 -2.56 15.96
N LYS A 641 -60.86 -3.33 15.76
CA LYS A 641 -59.96 -3.77 16.83
C LYS A 641 -58.68 -2.95 16.82
N PHE A 642 -58.36 -2.31 17.93
CA PHE A 642 -57.07 -1.65 18.10
C PHE A 642 -56.02 -2.66 18.57
N VAL A 643 -55.04 -2.89 17.71
CA VAL A 643 -53.94 -3.81 17.91
C VAL A 643 -52.66 -3.02 18.18
N GLY A 644 -52.00 -3.31 19.29
CA GLY A 644 -50.82 -2.58 19.74
C GLY A 644 -49.65 -3.49 20.09
N THR A 645 -48.46 -2.99 19.80
CA THR A 645 -47.20 -3.44 20.38
C THR A 645 -46.69 -2.35 21.32
N VAL A 646 -46.31 -2.71 22.54
CA VAL A 646 -45.79 -1.77 23.54
C VAL A 646 -44.46 -2.30 24.11
N ALA A 647 -43.44 -1.45 24.12
CA ALA A 647 -42.11 -1.74 24.61
C ALA A 647 -41.82 -0.96 25.89
N LYS A 648 -41.59 -1.68 27.00
CA LYS A 648 -41.07 -1.08 28.23
C LYS A 648 -39.65 -0.57 28.00
N ASP A 649 -38.82 -1.40 27.38
CA ASP A 649 -37.45 -1.10 26.96
C ASP A 649 -37.05 -1.99 25.77
N GLY A 650 -35.79 -1.88 25.32
CA GLY A 650 -35.29 -2.63 24.16
C GLY A 650 -35.17 -4.15 24.35
N ALA A 651 -35.34 -4.67 25.57
CA ALA A 651 -35.34 -6.10 25.86
C ALA A 651 -36.73 -6.61 26.30
N THR A 652 -37.62 -5.72 26.74
CA THR A 652 -38.91 -6.05 27.34
C THR A 652 -40.07 -5.42 26.57
N PHE A 653 -40.78 -6.22 25.77
CA PHE A 653 -41.90 -5.74 24.93
C PHE A 653 -42.98 -6.80 24.69
N TRP A 654 -44.20 -6.36 24.40
CA TRP A 654 -45.37 -7.20 24.11
C TRP A 654 -45.90 -6.88 22.72
N VAL A 655 -46.01 -7.89 21.86
CA VAL A 655 -46.32 -7.73 20.43
C VAL A 655 -47.78 -8.04 20.14
N ARG A 656 -48.41 -7.19 19.30
CA ARG A 656 -49.70 -7.44 18.61
C ARG A 656 -50.83 -7.88 19.56
N LYS A 657 -51.00 -7.20 20.68
CA LYS A 657 -52.13 -7.45 21.59
C LYS A 657 -53.33 -6.63 21.12
N VAL A 658 -54.50 -7.26 21.05
CA VAL A 658 -55.78 -6.56 20.91
C VAL A 658 -56.09 -5.95 22.26
N LEU A 659 -56.11 -4.62 22.33
CA LEU A 659 -56.24 -3.90 23.60
C LEU A 659 -57.59 -3.19 23.73
N LYS A 660 -58.33 -2.98 22.62
CA LYS A 660 -59.69 -2.41 22.63
C LYS A 660 -60.45 -2.69 21.34
N GLU A 661 -61.77 -2.76 21.43
CA GLU A 661 -62.70 -2.77 20.29
C GLU A 661 -63.57 -1.49 20.32
N VAL A 662 -63.86 -0.93 19.15
CA VAL A 662 -64.72 0.24 18.96
C VAL A 662 -65.76 -0.07 17.90
N ASP A 663 -67.02 0.28 18.14
CA ASP A 663 -68.12 0.09 17.18
C ASP A 663 -68.27 1.35 16.31
N VAL A 664 -68.22 1.17 14.98
CA VAL A 664 -68.46 2.24 14.00
C VAL A 664 -69.91 2.20 13.50
N GLU A 665 -70.67 3.27 13.77
CA GLU A 665 -72.11 3.41 13.47
C GLU A 665 -72.45 4.12 12.16
#